data_AF-C4YJR8-F1
#
_entry.id   AF-C4YJR8-F1
#
_cell.length_a   1.000
_cell.length_b   1.000
_cell.length_c   1.000
_cell.angle_alpha   90.00
_cell.angle_beta   90.00
_cell.angle_gamma   90.00
#
_symmetry.space_group_name_H-M   'P 1'
#
loop_
_entity.id
_entity.type
_entity.pdbx_description
1 polymer ?
#
loop_
_entity_poly.entity_id
_entity_poly.type
_entity_poly.pdbx_seq_one_letter_code
_entity_poly.pdbx_strand_id
1 'polypeptide(L)'
;MIVGKRDHHQRMEMAKPLRSLIDKLTTCDINELPQYLQENFKWQRPRGDLIHWIPLLNRFDEIFEQKIEKYGLDKDNVKLSLVSPEDERLIVSCLQFTYILLDHCFDKQVYSSSERIYALINSSSLEIRLRALEVGIVLAEKFVQTTSSRFSAPKPVRNKVLEIAKSFPPLVPIDSTLKQLAENKKNNNHRDTDEKPSIIGDHYNFVYTLDPEKKYPSKWKSINYQYYKSVPNTTTLNKNASKSKSNDKKKEDTVTEGLHIFHLPEESVRKLTVQQLFEKGMEVLPPESWFCFGIHAQMTKSFNSTSSDAMQLREKLIQIKCLAVGFTCCMLSSQVTSTKLFETEPYIFSFLVEAISPENSSLVSRDVYFAAIRALECISFKKVWGAELIRTMGGNVSHGILFQCLRHIWKMVKDQKEDYFEEGYIHFFNLIGNLISNKSLVPKLTAGGILDDLMPFLNLPTKYRWSCSAAVHLITMYLASAKDSLDEFVANDGFNLLIGNIRREVDFALENPEFGGGAPKDAIVYYSITLRQANYIRNLMKLVADLIQSDSGDRLRNLFDSPLLESFNKVLTHPHVFGPSILAATIDSVFFIIHNEPTAFSILNEAKVIDTILDNYESLFLPSGPLLQILPEVLGAICLNNEGLNKVKDKKLIQVFFKSFYNLNNAKELVRTESSTNLGCSLDELGRHYTSLKPIILQQLSELIENMSEYVNQRLPGIEFYTSDSGSLFSGKGDDSPVKVENGKEITSWENEDSAYLLDNVFNFLGGLLQDSGQWGTDVIQKISFKSWIKLLTLRNAPWDYSMSNGIVSFMGILKYFDDEKREYGLPVIIEELDKTLKLDSVLSYIKYKGEVSYFETIEPQQATILLQDLNIINVLLYSLTEIYINLGSLFNERLGQIVSLFSNSNLLMNLVQLLERSIIEEAIIVSNTPDEVLKMTHNFPNDSPPLQINVCDPSEIKADTKGTSAKFKNTLQLRTGSYYFRGYIPLILASVVRSCIPKRQDHAEGQARQDAVEILLSLGKEFTDSIGRKFNNSYYEESFILNIAYVALYILNQKERSKDQVYTPFAISLLQNGFFKVAEATCISYGTKCESWTSN
;
A
#
# COMPACT_ATOMS: atom_id res chain seq x y z
N MET A 1 7.50 -9.04 -0.60
CA MET A 1 6.12 -8.51 -0.68
C MET A 1 5.65 -8.85 -2.08
N ILE A 2 4.91 -9.96 -2.23
CA ILE A 2 4.41 -10.38 -3.55
C ILE A 2 3.23 -9.45 -3.84
N VAL A 3 3.49 -8.44 -4.64
CA VAL A 3 2.47 -7.53 -5.19
C VAL A 3 1.56 -8.41 -6.05
N GLY A 4 0.25 -8.43 -5.77
CA GLY A 4 -0.70 -9.14 -6.63
C GLY A 4 -0.62 -8.57 -8.06
N LYS A 5 -0.94 -9.36 -9.08
CA LYS A 5 -0.84 -8.86 -10.47
C LYS A 5 -1.70 -7.62 -10.72
N ARG A 6 -2.86 -7.55 -10.05
CA ARG A 6 -3.74 -6.37 -10.02
C ARG A 6 -3.06 -5.12 -9.46
N ASP A 7 -2.40 -5.24 -8.31
CA ASP A 7 -1.68 -4.12 -7.70
C ASP A 7 -0.56 -3.61 -8.64
N HIS A 8 0.09 -4.52 -9.37
CA HIS A 8 1.10 -4.14 -10.36
C HIS A 8 0.49 -3.38 -11.55
N HIS A 9 -0.57 -3.92 -12.17
CA HIS A 9 -1.28 -3.24 -13.26
C HIS A 9 -1.79 -1.87 -12.83
N GLN A 10 -2.37 -1.78 -11.64
CA GLN A 10 -2.88 -0.54 -11.07
C GLN A 10 -1.77 0.50 -10.90
N ARG A 11 -0.61 0.11 -10.34
CA ARG A 11 0.55 1.00 -10.24
C ARG A 11 0.98 1.49 -11.62
N MET A 12 1.04 0.61 -12.61
CA MET A 12 1.35 1.00 -13.99
C MET A 12 0.34 2.00 -14.57
N GLU A 13 -0.96 1.85 -14.30
CA GLU A 13 -1.97 2.83 -14.71
C GLU A 13 -1.77 4.19 -14.05
N MET A 14 -1.55 4.21 -12.74
CA MET A 14 -1.30 5.44 -11.98
C MET A 14 0.01 6.13 -12.39
N ALA A 15 0.98 5.37 -12.92
CA ALA A 15 2.25 5.89 -13.43
C ALA A 15 2.13 6.51 -14.84
N LYS A 16 1.08 6.22 -15.61
CA LYS A 16 0.94 6.66 -17.02
C LYS A 16 1.24 8.16 -17.22
N PRO A 17 0.70 9.09 -16.41
CA PRO A 17 0.98 10.53 -16.59
C PRO A 17 2.42 10.93 -16.28
N LEU A 18 3.14 10.16 -15.46
CA LEU A 18 4.51 10.45 -15.02
C LEU A 18 5.57 9.79 -15.90
N ARG A 19 5.18 8.82 -16.74
CA ARG A 19 6.10 7.95 -17.46
C ARG A 19 7.08 8.73 -18.33
N SER A 20 6.62 9.72 -19.09
CA SER A 20 7.48 10.54 -19.94
C SER A 20 8.54 11.32 -19.15
N LEU A 21 8.19 11.82 -17.96
CA LEU A 21 9.11 12.51 -17.07
C LEU A 21 10.14 11.55 -16.48
N ILE A 22 9.69 10.39 -15.98
CA ILE A 22 10.58 9.36 -15.41
C ILE A 22 11.57 8.89 -16.49
N ASP A 23 11.07 8.53 -17.68
CA ASP A 23 11.91 8.07 -18.78
C ASP A 23 12.96 9.12 -19.17
N LYS A 24 12.57 10.40 -19.25
CA LYS A 24 13.50 11.51 -19.53
C LYS A 24 14.59 11.63 -18.45
N LEU A 25 14.22 11.60 -17.17
CA LEU A 25 15.15 11.72 -16.05
C LEU A 25 16.05 10.49 -15.90
N THR A 26 15.61 9.30 -16.33
CA THR A 26 16.40 8.08 -16.31
C THR A 26 17.38 7.98 -17.49
N THR A 27 17.08 8.61 -18.63
CA THR A 27 17.88 8.45 -19.87
C THR A 27 18.72 9.65 -20.29
N CYS A 28 18.46 10.85 -19.74
CA CYS A 28 19.23 12.05 -20.11
C CYS A 28 20.73 11.93 -19.79
N ASP A 29 21.58 12.77 -20.39
CA ASP A 29 23.00 12.82 -20.04
C ASP A 29 23.22 13.20 -18.55
N ILE A 30 24.28 12.67 -17.93
CA ILE A 30 24.57 12.91 -16.51
C ILE A 30 24.86 14.39 -16.21
N ASN A 31 25.38 15.14 -17.18
CA ASN A 31 25.68 16.57 -17.03
C ASN A 31 24.40 17.43 -17.09
N GLU A 32 23.37 16.96 -17.81
CA GLU A 32 22.09 17.65 -17.93
C GLU A 32 21.11 17.30 -16.79
N LEU A 33 21.31 16.13 -16.15
CA LEU A 33 20.44 15.64 -15.09
C LEU A 33 20.16 16.67 -13.97
N PRO A 34 21.16 17.38 -13.41
CA PRO A 34 20.90 18.40 -12.38
C PRO A 34 19.92 19.49 -12.84
N GLN A 35 20.00 19.92 -14.10
CA GLN A 35 19.10 20.94 -14.64
C GLN A 35 17.67 20.41 -14.75
N TYR A 36 17.48 19.21 -15.31
CA TYR A 36 16.15 18.62 -15.43
C TYR A 36 15.49 18.30 -14.08
N LEU A 37 16.29 17.91 -13.07
CA LEU A 37 15.78 17.73 -11.71
C LEU A 37 15.32 19.06 -11.10
N GLN A 38 16.10 20.13 -11.26
CA GLN A 38 15.78 21.46 -10.75
C GLN A 38 14.47 22.02 -11.32
N GLU A 39 14.18 21.78 -12.60
CA GLU A 39 12.90 22.13 -13.26
C GLU A 39 11.68 21.48 -12.57
N ASN A 40 11.89 20.39 -11.83
CA ASN A 40 10.85 19.56 -11.22
C ASN A 40 10.86 19.59 -9.68
N PHE A 41 11.57 20.53 -9.04
CA PHE A 41 11.62 20.62 -7.58
C PHE A 41 10.29 21.03 -6.93
N LYS A 42 9.43 21.73 -7.67
CA LYS A 42 8.14 22.17 -7.14
C LYS A 42 7.09 21.07 -7.28
N TRP A 43 6.72 20.43 -6.17
CA TRP A 43 5.65 19.44 -6.18
C TRP A 43 4.27 20.09 -6.26
N GLN A 44 3.63 20.02 -7.43
CA GLN A 44 2.27 20.52 -7.67
C GLN A 44 1.25 19.41 -7.93
N ARG A 45 1.62 18.16 -7.61
CA ARG A 45 0.82 16.96 -7.81
C ARG A 45 0.21 16.48 -6.48
N PRO A 46 -0.86 15.65 -6.52
CA PRO A 46 -1.27 14.86 -5.36
C PRO A 46 -0.11 13.99 -4.87
N ARG A 47 -0.28 13.35 -3.69
CA ARG A 47 0.72 12.39 -3.22
C ARG A 47 0.86 11.23 -4.21
N GLY A 48 2.10 10.89 -4.58
CA GLY A 48 2.42 9.82 -5.54
C GLY A 48 2.71 8.48 -4.88
N ASP A 49 3.02 7.45 -5.68
CA ASP A 49 3.61 6.18 -5.21
C ASP A 49 5.11 6.19 -5.54
N LEU A 50 5.97 5.91 -4.56
CA LEU A 50 7.41 5.90 -4.73
C LEU A 50 7.87 4.79 -5.68
N ILE A 51 7.08 3.73 -5.86
CA ILE A 51 7.40 2.59 -6.73
C ILE A 51 7.60 3.01 -8.18
N HIS A 52 6.84 4.01 -8.65
CA HIS A 52 6.98 4.52 -10.01
C HIS A 52 8.36 5.16 -10.25
N TRP A 53 9.01 5.61 -9.19
CA TRP A 53 10.31 6.28 -9.25
C TRP A 53 11.50 5.34 -9.06
N ILE A 54 11.29 4.02 -8.87
CA ILE A 54 12.37 3.04 -8.71
C ILE A 54 13.44 3.16 -9.82
N PRO A 55 13.10 3.26 -11.13
CA PRO A 55 14.13 3.38 -12.16
C PRO A 55 15.05 4.60 -11.97
N LEU A 56 14.50 5.74 -11.55
CA LEU A 56 15.27 6.94 -11.26
C LEU A 56 16.07 6.82 -9.96
N LEU A 57 15.48 6.20 -8.93
CA LEU A 57 16.17 5.96 -7.66
C LEU A 57 17.36 5.00 -7.83
N ASN A 58 17.24 3.97 -8.67
CA ASN A 58 18.36 3.08 -9.02
C ASN A 58 19.49 3.85 -9.74
N ARG A 59 19.13 4.77 -10.64
CA ARG A 59 20.11 5.66 -11.27
C ARG A 59 20.81 6.56 -10.24
N PHE A 60 20.07 7.09 -9.26
CA PHE A 60 20.67 7.85 -8.15
C PHE A 60 21.59 6.99 -7.30
N ASP A 61 21.23 5.72 -7.06
CA ASP A 61 22.06 4.77 -6.33
C ASP A 61 23.41 4.54 -7.01
N GLU A 62 23.42 4.31 -8.32
CA GLU A 62 24.65 4.18 -9.10
C GLU A 62 25.52 5.43 -9.03
N ILE A 63 24.89 6.62 -9.15
CA ILE A 63 25.59 7.90 -9.02
C ILE A 63 26.20 8.03 -7.62
N PHE A 64 25.42 7.78 -6.56
CA PHE A 64 25.90 7.89 -5.19
C PHE A 64 27.03 6.90 -4.91
N GLU A 65 26.92 5.65 -5.38
CA GLU A 65 27.94 4.62 -5.22
C GLU A 65 29.27 5.03 -5.84
N GLN A 66 29.26 5.48 -7.11
CA GLN A 66 30.46 5.97 -7.79
C GLN A 66 31.13 7.15 -7.06
N LYS A 67 30.33 8.09 -6.53
CA LYS A 67 30.88 9.24 -5.80
C LYS A 67 31.35 8.87 -4.40
N ILE A 68 30.64 7.98 -3.70
CA ILE A 68 31.06 7.46 -2.40
C ILE A 68 32.42 6.77 -2.52
N GLU A 69 32.61 5.94 -3.55
CA GLU A 69 33.89 5.27 -3.82
C GLU A 69 35.01 6.28 -4.16
N LYS A 70 34.73 7.23 -5.08
CA LYS A 70 35.69 8.26 -5.50
C LYS A 70 36.24 9.07 -4.32
N TYR A 71 35.39 9.41 -3.34
CA TYR A 71 35.77 10.21 -2.16
C TYR A 71 36.01 9.37 -0.89
N GLY A 72 35.84 8.03 -0.95
CA GLY A 72 36.03 7.10 0.16
C GLY A 72 35.12 7.38 1.38
N LEU A 73 33.85 7.72 1.15
CA LEU A 73 32.90 8.17 2.19
C LEU A 73 32.32 7.04 3.05
N ASP A 74 32.49 5.81 2.59
CA ASP A 74 32.09 4.55 3.25
C ASP A 74 33.13 4.04 4.26
N LYS A 75 34.35 4.58 4.23
CA LYS A 75 35.44 4.19 5.12
C LYS A 75 35.20 4.67 6.55
N ASP A 76 35.70 3.92 7.53
CA ASP A 76 35.59 4.28 8.95
C ASP A 76 36.16 5.68 9.25
N ASN A 77 37.35 5.95 8.69
CA ASN A 77 38.08 7.20 8.82
C ASN A 77 38.19 7.90 7.45
N VAL A 78 37.16 8.67 7.11
CA VAL A 78 37.08 9.41 5.84
C VAL A 78 38.10 10.56 5.82
N LYS A 79 38.89 10.66 4.74
CA LYS A 79 39.83 11.76 4.55
C LYS A 79 39.09 13.06 4.28
N LEU A 80 39.52 14.14 4.93
CA LEU A 80 38.98 15.47 4.73
C LEU A 80 39.47 16.05 3.41
N SER A 81 38.63 15.97 2.37
CA SER A 81 38.92 16.50 1.05
C SER A 81 37.70 17.20 0.44
N LEU A 82 37.91 18.33 -0.23
CA LEU A 82 36.85 19.04 -0.94
C LEU A 82 36.36 18.22 -2.14
N VAL A 83 35.04 18.25 -2.34
CA VAL A 83 34.38 17.64 -3.51
C VAL A 83 34.42 18.62 -4.68
N SER A 84 34.64 18.13 -5.89
CA SER A 84 34.64 19.01 -7.09
C SER A 84 33.25 19.65 -7.28
N PRO A 85 33.15 20.91 -7.77
CA PRO A 85 31.87 21.60 -7.91
C PRO A 85 30.84 20.86 -8.78
N GLU A 86 31.29 20.17 -9.83
CA GLU A 86 30.43 19.38 -10.72
C GLU A 86 29.80 18.19 -9.99
N ASP A 87 30.62 17.40 -9.27
CA ASP A 87 30.14 16.29 -8.44
C ASP A 87 29.23 16.77 -7.31
N GLU A 88 29.58 17.89 -6.66
CA GLU A 88 28.74 18.46 -5.59
C GLU A 88 27.36 18.84 -6.12
N ARG A 89 27.30 19.55 -7.27
CA ARG A 89 26.04 19.94 -7.92
C ARG A 89 25.19 18.72 -8.26
N LEU A 90 25.80 17.66 -8.78
CA LEU A 90 25.10 16.41 -9.12
C LEU A 90 24.53 15.71 -7.89
N ILE A 91 25.37 15.46 -6.87
CA ILE A 91 24.97 14.78 -5.63
C ILE A 91 23.85 15.55 -4.93
N VAL A 92 24.00 16.88 -4.81
CA VAL A 92 23.03 17.77 -4.17
C VAL A 92 21.69 17.71 -4.89
N SER A 93 21.68 17.79 -6.23
CA SER A 93 20.44 17.74 -7.01
C SER A 93 19.71 16.40 -6.87
N CYS A 94 20.45 15.28 -6.87
CA CYS A 94 19.89 13.96 -6.61
C CYS A 94 19.31 13.83 -5.19
N LEU A 95 20.01 14.34 -4.17
CA LEU A 95 19.56 14.32 -2.78
C LEU A 95 18.30 15.18 -2.56
N GLN A 96 18.25 16.37 -3.15
CA GLN A 96 17.07 17.25 -3.11
C GLN A 96 15.85 16.59 -3.76
N PHE A 97 16.04 16.00 -4.95
CA PHE A 97 14.94 15.30 -5.61
C PHE A 97 14.51 14.05 -4.81
N THR A 98 15.45 13.32 -4.22
CA THR A 98 15.17 12.20 -3.33
C THR A 98 14.36 12.65 -2.11
N TYR A 99 14.72 13.78 -1.50
CA TYR A 99 13.96 14.37 -0.40
C TYR A 99 12.52 14.69 -0.81
N ILE A 100 12.32 15.35 -1.96
CA ILE A 100 10.99 15.69 -2.48
C ILE A 100 10.14 14.44 -2.72
N LEU A 101 10.71 13.42 -3.37
CA LEU A 101 10.03 12.14 -3.62
C LEU A 101 9.64 11.47 -2.31
N LEU A 102 10.57 11.39 -1.36
CA LEU A 102 10.29 10.77 -0.07
C LEU A 102 9.27 11.58 0.71
N ASP A 103 9.24 12.91 0.63
CA ASP A 103 8.27 13.71 1.37
C ASP A 103 6.84 13.59 0.80
N HIS A 104 6.72 13.50 -0.53
CA HIS A 104 5.44 13.57 -1.25
C HIS A 104 4.88 12.23 -1.76
N CYS A 105 5.61 11.12 -1.63
CA CYS A 105 5.13 9.79 -2.05
C CYS A 105 4.79 8.85 -0.87
N PHE A 106 3.85 7.93 -1.13
CA PHE A 106 3.57 6.76 -0.30
C PHE A 106 4.58 5.62 -0.56
N ASP A 107 4.43 4.49 0.14
CA ASP A 107 5.31 3.32 0.00
C ASP A 107 6.81 3.61 0.15
N LYS A 108 7.17 4.50 1.09
CA LYS A 108 8.57 4.86 1.40
C LYS A 108 9.43 3.64 1.80
N GLN A 109 8.81 2.52 2.14
CA GLN A 109 9.46 1.21 2.31
C GLN A 109 10.08 0.64 1.04
N VAL A 110 9.90 1.25 -0.13
CA VAL A 110 10.56 0.82 -1.36
C VAL A 110 11.98 1.37 -1.43
N TYR A 111 12.24 2.49 -0.77
CA TYR A 111 13.56 3.09 -0.68
C TYR A 111 14.53 2.16 0.05
N SER A 112 15.60 1.74 -0.63
CA SER A 112 16.64 0.83 -0.13
C SER A 112 18.02 1.47 -0.01
N SER A 113 18.13 2.77 -0.30
CA SER A 113 19.40 3.48 -0.43
C SER A 113 19.89 4.16 0.85
N SER A 114 19.36 3.75 2.01
CA SER A 114 19.64 4.40 3.30
C SER A 114 21.13 4.38 3.66
N GLU A 115 21.85 3.30 3.35
CA GLU A 115 23.29 3.18 3.59
C GLU A 115 24.09 4.22 2.82
N ARG A 116 23.75 4.47 1.54
CA ARG A 116 24.39 5.49 0.71
C ARG A 116 24.14 6.90 1.28
N ILE A 117 22.93 7.17 1.73
CA ILE A 117 22.61 8.44 2.41
C ILE A 117 23.45 8.62 3.67
N TYR A 118 23.59 7.57 4.49
CA TYR A 118 24.40 7.64 5.70
C TYR A 118 25.89 7.77 5.43
N ALA A 119 26.40 7.20 4.34
CA ALA A 119 27.78 7.43 3.90
C ALA A 119 28.00 8.89 3.46
N LEU A 120 27.05 9.49 2.73
CA LEU A 120 27.14 10.88 2.28
C LEU A 120 27.15 11.90 3.45
N ILE A 121 26.59 11.57 4.61
CA ILE A 121 26.71 12.39 5.84
C ILE A 121 28.20 12.54 6.27
N ASN A 122 29.07 11.57 5.94
CA ASN A 122 30.50 11.66 6.23
C ASN A 122 31.26 12.63 5.32
N SER A 123 30.63 13.16 4.27
CA SER A 123 31.27 14.11 3.34
C SER A 123 31.82 15.32 4.08
N SER A 124 32.98 15.83 3.66
CA SER A 124 33.55 17.07 4.19
C SER A 124 32.82 18.33 3.65
N SER A 125 32.10 18.19 2.53
CA SER A 125 31.25 19.26 1.99
C SER A 125 30.02 19.45 2.87
N LEU A 126 29.82 20.68 3.33
CA LEU A 126 28.65 21.05 4.12
C LEU A 126 27.36 20.92 3.33
N GLU A 127 27.36 21.20 2.03
CA GLU A 127 26.15 21.13 1.22
C GLU A 127 25.68 19.68 1.05
N ILE A 128 26.60 18.76 0.71
CA ILE A 128 26.28 17.32 0.60
C ILE A 128 25.78 16.79 1.94
N ARG A 129 26.48 17.13 3.04
CA ARG A 129 26.09 16.69 4.39
C ARG A 129 24.71 17.22 4.78
N LEU A 130 24.42 18.49 4.50
CA LEU A 130 23.14 19.13 4.75
C LEU A 130 22.01 18.38 4.01
N ARG A 131 22.13 18.20 2.70
CA ARG A 131 21.11 17.50 1.89
C ARG A 131 20.95 16.03 2.24
N ALA A 132 22.04 15.36 2.63
CA ALA A 132 21.97 13.98 3.12
C ALA A 132 21.22 13.88 4.46
N LEU A 133 21.37 14.88 5.34
CA LEU A 133 20.61 14.96 6.59
C LEU A 133 19.12 15.28 6.37
N GLU A 134 18.78 16.10 5.36
CA GLU A 134 17.38 16.33 4.96
C GLU A 134 16.69 15.01 4.60
N VAL A 135 17.31 14.19 3.73
CA VAL A 135 16.83 12.84 3.40
C VAL A 135 16.81 11.94 4.64
N GLY A 136 17.87 12.00 5.46
CA GLY A 136 17.99 11.22 6.69
C GLY A 136 16.87 11.48 7.69
N ILE A 137 16.40 12.72 7.80
CA ILE A 137 15.25 13.08 8.66
C ILE A 137 13.98 12.36 8.19
N VAL A 138 13.68 12.35 6.89
CA VAL A 138 12.45 11.71 6.39
C VAL A 138 12.44 10.21 6.71
N LEU A 139 13.61 9.56 6.66
CA LEU A 139 13.78 8.17 7.11
C LEU A 139 13.59 8.02 8.62
N ALA A 140 14.10 8.97 9.41
CA ALA A 140 13.95 9.00 10.86
C ALA A 140 12.49 9.17 11.30
N GLU A 141 11.73 10.02 10.62
CA GLU A 141 10.30 10.18 10.86
C GLU A 141 9.55 8.87 10.62
N LYS A 142 9.88 8.16 9.54
CA LYS A 142 9.29 6.85 9.24
C LYS A 142 9.66 5.80 10.27
N PHE A 143 10.87 5.83 10.78
CA PHE A 143 11.27 4.97 11.89
C PHE A 143 10.37 5.20 13.12
N VAL A 144 10.09 6.47 13.48
CA VAL A 144 9.21 6.78 14.63
C VAL A 144 7.76 6.36 14.38
N GLN A 145 7.24 6.56 13.17
CA GLN A 145 5.86 6.22 12.82
C GLN A 145 5.60 4.71 12.73
N THR A 146 6.58 3.94 12.26
CA THR A 146 6.40 2.49 11.97
C THR A 146 7.08 1.59 13.00
N THR A 147 8.07 2.09 13.74
CA THR A 147 8.97 1.31 14.60
C THR A 147 9.75 0.21 13.86
N SER A 148 9.76 0.24 12.52
CA SER A 148 10.41 -0.79 11.71
C SER A 148 11.92 -0.66 11.74
N SER A 149 12.63 -1.77 12.06
CA SER A 149 14.10 -1.83 12.07
C SER A 149 14.71 -1.46 10.71
N ARG A 150 13.98 -1.60 9.61
CA ARG A 150 14.41 -1.23 8.25
C ARG A 150 14.82 0.23 8.13
N PHE A 151 14.13 1.13 8.83
CA PHE A 151 14.43 2.57 8.81
C PHE A 151 15.40 2.97 9.92
N SER A 152 15.84 2.04 10.78
CA SER A 152 16.77 2.35 11.85
C SER A 152 18.17 2.60 11.30
N ALA A 153 18.76 3.74 11.64
CA ALA A 153 20.15 4.00 11.31
C ALA A 153 21.11 3.10 12.12
N PRO A 154 22.24 2.66 11.53
CA PRO A 154 23.29 1.94 12.24
C PRO A 154 23.84 2.72 13.43
N LYS A 155 24.34 2.01 14.46
CA LYS A 155 24.91 2.64 15.68
C LYS A 155 26.03 3.66 15.38
N PRO A 156 26.99 3.40 14.46
CA PRO A 156 28.03 4.39 14.12
C PRO A 156 27.45 5.70 13.57
N VAL A 157 26.44 5.60 12.69
CA VAL A 157 25.75 6.75 12.10
C VAL A 157 25.03 7.55 13.19
N ARG A 158 24.28 6.88 14.07
CA ARG A 158 23.57 7.53 15.19
C ARG A 158 24.53 8.28 16.12
N ASN A 159 25.71 7.71 16.40
CA ASN A 159 26.72 8.38 17.21
C ASN A 159 27.32 9.59 16.48
N LYS A 160 27.67 9.47 15.19
CA LYS A 160 28.22 10.59 14.40
C LYS A 160 27.23 11.76 14.29
N VAL A 161 25.95 11.48 14.01
CA VAL A 161 24.91 12.53 13.93
C VAL A 161 24.64 13.15 15.31
N LEU A 162 24.71 12.36 16.39
CA LEU A 162 24.65 12.90 17.75
C LEU A 162 25.81 13.86 18.06
N GLU A 163 27.03 13.57 17.58
CA GLU A 163 28.15 14.51 17.72
C GLU A 163 27.96 15.77 16.87
N ILE A 164 27.41 15.65 15.66
CA ILE A 164 26.99 16.82 14.86
C ILE A 164 26.00 17.69 15.65
N ALA A 165 24.99 17.09 16.27
CA ALA A 165 23.95 17.80 17.03
C ALA A 165 24.51 18.64 18.20
N LYS A 166 25.68 18.28 18.74
CA LYS A 166 26.37 18.99 19.83
C LYS A 166 27.45 19.97 19.34
N SER A 167 27.80 19.92 18.07
CA SER A 167 29.06 20.51 17.60
C SER A 167 29.06 22.03 17.45
N PHE A 168 27.91 22.67 17.21
CA PHE A 168 27.82 24.10 16.88
C PHE A 168 26.75 24.82 17.73
N PRO A 169 26.91 26.09 18.14
CA PRO A 169 28.19 26.78 18.30
C PRO A 169 29.07 26.05 19.32
N PRO A 170 30.40 26.31 19.36
CA PRO A 170 31.24 25.75 20.39
C PRO A 170 30.78 26.21 21.78
N LEU A 171 31.08 25.42 22.82
CA LEU A 171 30.91 25.90 24.20
C LEU A 171 31.74 27.17 24.43
N VAL A 172 31.18 28.08 25.22
CA VAL A 172 31.86 29.33 25.60
C VAL A 172 33.00 28.99 26.57
N PRO A 173 34.25 29.38 26.28
CA PRO A 173 35.38 29.09 27.17
C PRO A 173 35.17 29.67 28.58
N ILE A 174 35.57 28.91 29.61
CA ILE A 174 35.39 29.28 31.03
C ILE A 174 36.06 30.62 31.34
N ASP A 175 37.21 30.90 30.73
CA ASP A 175 38.00 32.12 30.88
C ASP A 175 37.60 33.26 29.93
N SER A 176 36.46 33.12 29.23
CA SER A 176 35.94 34.16 28.35
C SER A 176 35.49 35.39 29.16
N THR A 177 36.07 36.55 28.88
CA THR A 177 35.65 37.84 29.47
C THR A 177 34.18 38.16 29.18
N LEU A 178 33.65 37.70 28.03
CA LEU A 178 32.24 37.84 27.69
C LEU A 178 31.33 37.00 28.61
N LYS A 179 31.80 35.83 29.06
CA LYS A 179 31.06 34.98 30.00
C LYS A 179 31.00 35.62 31.38
N GLN A 180 32.14 36.11 31.88
CA GLN A 180 32.21 36.83 33.15
C GLN A 180 31.33 38.09 33.16
N LEU A 181 31.28 38.83 32.05
CA LEU A 181 30.40 39.99 31.90
C LEU A 181 28.92 39.59 31.88
N ALA A 182 28.57 38.48 31.24
CA ALA A 182 27.19 37.97 31.23
C ALA A 182 26.73 37.49 32.61
N GLU A 183 27.61 36.83 33.38
CA GLU A 183 27.34 36.41 34.77
C GLU A 183 27.23 37.60 35.73
N ASN A 184 28.10 38.62 35.59
CA ASN A 184 28.05 39.84 36.41
C ASN A 184 26.78 40.67 36.16
N LYS A 185 26.27 40.70 34.92
CA LYS A 185 24.98 41.34 34.58
C LYS A 185 23.78 40.64 35.22
N LYS A 186 23.84 39.33 35.48
CA LYS A 186 22.79 38.59 36.21
C LYS A 186 22.77 38.91 37.71
N ASN A 187 23.93 39.22 38.31
CA ASN A 187 24.06 39.45 39.75
C ASN A 187 23.77 40.90 40.17
N ASN A 188 23.88 41.87 39.26
CA ASN A 188 23.52 43.26 39.52
C ASN A 188 22.07 43.52 39.07
N ASN A 189 21.14 43.70 40.03
CA ASN A 189 19.70 43.97 39.83
C ASN A 189 19.36 45.31 39.12
N HIS A 190 20.16 45.81 38.17
CA HIS A 190 19.80 46.99 37.37
C HIS A 190 19.05 46.60 36.09
N ARG A 191 17.76 46.93 36.05
CA ARG A 191 16.77 46.66 34.99
C ARG A 191 16.80 47.69 33.84
N ASP A 192 17.96 48.00 33.26
CA ASP A 192 18.04 49.04 32.20
C ASP A 192 18.60 48.56 30.84
N THR A 193 18.60 47.25 30.58
CA THR A 193 18.78 46.77 29.20
C THR A 193 17.79 45.65 28.90
N ASP A 194 16.80 45.91 28.03
CA ASP A 194 15.82 44.95 27.49
C ASP A 194 16.44 43.86 26.59
N GLU A 195 17.77 43.79 26.52
CA GLU A 195 18.49 42.93 25.59
C GLU A 195 18.69 41.52 26.17
N LYS A 196 18.09 40.50 25.53
CA LYS A 196 18.23 39.08 25.91
C LYS A 196 19.71 38.66 25.93
N PRO A 197 20.18 37.89 26.93
CA PRO A 197 21.58 37.52 27.05
C PRO A 197 22.01 36.56 25.93
N SER A 198 23.12 36.88 25.26
CA SER A 198 23.64 36.03 24.17
C SER A 198 24.31 34.74 24.64
N ILE A 199 24.66 34.66 25.93
CA ILE A 199 25.27 33.51 26.59
C ILE A 199 24.38 33.09 27.75
N ILE A 200 24.02 31.81 27.79
CA ILE A 200 23.23 31.21 28.88
C ILE A 200 23.98 29.98 29.38
N GLY A 201 24.48 30.03 30.61
CA GLY A 201 25.38 29.01 31.14
C GLY A 201 26.67 28.96 30.33
N ASP A 202 26.93 27.82 29.69
CA ASP A 202 28.11 27.59 28.84
C ASP A 202 27.80 27.70 27.34
N HIS A 203 26.54 27.99 26.97
CA HIS A 203 26.05 27.93 25.61
C HIS A 203 25.80 29.32 25.02
N TYR A 204 26.02 29.43 23.71
CA TYR A 204 25.76 30.65 22.95
C TYR A 204 24.54 30.43 22.04
N ASN A 205 23.70 31.44 21.92
CA ASN A 205 22.47 31.38 21.15
C ASN A 205 22.71 31.30 19.63
N PHE A 206 21.98 30.43 18.92
CA PHE A 206 22.16 30.22 17.48
C PHE A 206 21.91 31.49 16.66
N VAL A 207 20.82 32.20 16.96
CA VAL A 207 20.40 33.39 16.21
C VAL A 207 21.48 34.47 16.31
N TYR A 208 22.06 34.68 17.49
CA TYR A 208 23.09 35.68 17.69
C TYR A 208 24.44 35.34 17.04
N THR A 209 24.64 34.10 16.57
CA THR A 209 25.82 33.80 15.73
C THR A 209 25.70 34.40 14.32
N LEU A 210 24.48 34.75 13.89
CA LEU A 210 24.19 35.39 12.61
C LEU A 210 24.17 36.92 12.70
N ASP A 211 24.21 37.47 13.92
CA ASP A 211 24.22 38.92 14.14
C ASP A 211 25.67 39.47 14.06
N PRO A 212 25.99 40.36 13.10
CA PRO A 212 27.32 40.93 12.96
C PRO A 212 27.69 41.89 14.10
N GLU A 213 26.72 42.43 14.84
CA GLU A 213 26.95 43.36 15.95
C GLU A 213 27.30 42.62 17.26
N LYS A 214 26.92 41.35 17.37
CA LYS A 214 27.18 40.53 18.56
C LYS A 214 28.63 40.05 18.61
N LYS A 215 29.25 40.26 19.77
CA LYS A 215 30.60 39.75 20.05
C LYS A 215 30.53 38.28 20.46
N TYR A 216 31.48 37.51 19.95
CA TYR A 216 31.71 36.11 20.30
C TYR A 216 33.12 35.90 20.86
N PRO A 217 33.39 34.81 21.60
CA PRO A 217 34.69 34.55 22.21
C PRO A 217 35.84 34.59 21.19
N SER A 218 36.90 35.34 21.50
CA SER A 218 38.07 35.47 20.62
C SER A 218 38.73 34.13 20.31
N LYS A 219 38.69 33.18 21.25
CA LYS A 219 39.21 31.82 21.08
C LYS A 219 38.57 31.04 19.94
N TRP A 220 37.32 31.36 19.56
CA TRP A 220 36.64 30.70 18.43
C TRP A 220 37.24 31.05 17.08
N LYS A 221 38.12 32.07 17.00
CA LYS A 221 38.82 32.46 15.77
C LYS A 221 40.09 31.65 15.50
N SER A 222 40.53 30.85 16.48
CA SER A 222 41.72 30.00 16.43
C SER A 222 41.35 28.53 16.66
N ILE A 223 42.06 27.60 16.03
CA ILE A 223 41.82 26.16 16.24
C ILE A 223 42.55 25.76 17.51
N ASN A 224 41.80 25.19 18.47
CA ASN A 224 42.31 24.58 19.70
C ASN A 224 41.63 23.23 19.87
N TYR A 225 42.10 22.23 19.15
CA TYR A 225 41.45 20.92 19.09
C TYR A 225 42.14 19.91 20.00
N GLN A 226 41.42 19.41 21.00
CA GLN A 226 41.92 18.40 21.92
C GLN A 226 41.76 17.00 21.31
N TYR A 227 42.80 16.19 21.37
CA TYR A 227 42.78 14.81 20.88
C TYR A 227 43.64 13.90 21.75
N TYR A 228 43.31 12.61 21.76
CA TYR A 228 44.07 11.61 22.49
C TYR A 228 45.03 10.86 21.55
N LYS A 229 46.28 10.67 21.97
CA LYS A 229 47.29 9.93 21.19
C LYS A 229 47.63 8.63 21.93
N SER A 230 47.24 7.49 21.37
CA SER A 230 47.59 6.14 21.84
C SER A 230 48.58 5.46 20.87
N VAL A 231 49.51 4.65 21.38
CA VAL A 231 50.44 3.87 20.54
C VAL A 231 49.84 2.48 20.24
N PRO A 232 49.91 1.95 19.01
CA PRO A 232 49.50 0.56 18.74
C PRO A 232 50.56 -0.41 19.30
N ASN A 233 50.15 -1.33 20.17
CA ASN A 233 51.00 -2.44 20.62
C ASN A 233 51.18 -3.47 19.49
N THR A 234 52.31 -3.42 18.76
CA THR A 234 52.79 -4.57 17.98
C THR A 234 53.96 -5.22 18.69
N THR A 235 53.67 -6.33 19.38
CA THR A 235 54.63 -7.33 19.82
C THR A 235 55.17 -8.10 18.61
N THR A 236 56.45 -7.93 18.29
CA THR A 236 57.21 -8.92 17.50
C THR A 236 58.55 -9.20 18.17
N LEU A 237 58.65 -10.42 18.69
CA LEU A 237 59.89 -11.11 19.02
C LEU A 237 60.82 -11.12 17.81
N ASN A 238 62.08 -10.67 17.96
CA ASN A 238 63.23 -11.45 17.48
C ASN A 238 64.57 -10.95 18.03
N LYS A 239 65.39 -11.93 18.43
CA LYS A 239 66.78 -11.84 18.86
C LYS A 239 67.68 -11.49 17.67
N ASN A 240 68.66 -10.60 17.87
CA ASN A 240 70.09 -10.93 17.76
C ASN A 240 70.97 -9.71 18.05
N ALA A 241 72.05 -9.97 18.79
CA ALA A 241 73.05 -9.00 19.21
C ALA A 241 74.15 -8.81 18.14
N SER A 242 74.65 -7.58 17.99
CA SER A 242 76.10 -7.32 17.93
C SER A 242 76.40 -5.82 18.16
N LYS A 243 77.48 -5.57 18.90
CA LYS A 243 77.97 -4.25 19.36
C LYS A 243 78.77 -3.55 18.25
N SER A 244 78.60 -2.23 18.10
CA SER A 244 79.74 -1.30 18.03
C SER A 244 79.27 0.16 18.26
N LYS A 245 80.11 0.91 18.97
CA LYS A 245 79.91 2.29 19.43
C LYS A 245 80.34 3.29 18.36
N SER A 246 79.61 4.39 18.18
CA SER A 246 80.19 5.74 18.11
C SER A 246 79.09 6.82 18.18
N ASN A 247 79.50 7.97 18.73
CA ASN A 247 78.70 9.07 19.24
C ASN A 247 77.83 9.77 18.20
N ASP A 248 76.58 10.07 18.54
CA ASP A 248 76.05 11.42 18.34
C ASP A 248 74.80 11.71 19.19
N LYS A 249 74.72 12.95 19.69
CA LYS A 249 73.64 13.46 20.55
C LYS A 249 72.28 13.36 19.83
N LYS A 250 71.38 12.50 20.30
CA LYS A 250 69.95 12.58 20.00
C LYS A 250 69.18 12.88 21.28
N LYS A 251 68.38 13.95 21.24
CA LYS A 251 67.32 14.24 22.22
C LYS A 251 66.43 13.02 22.34
N GLU A 252 66.20 12.56 23.56
CA GLU A 252 65.17 11.59 23.88
C GLU A 252 63.81 12.23 23.55
N ASP A 253 63.15 11.76 22.49
CA ASP A 253 61.72 11.98 22.32
C ASP A 253 61.01 11.07 23.32
N THR A 254 60.60 11.66 24.45
CA THR A 254 59.64 11.06 25.37
C THR A 254 58.29 10.92 24.64
N VAL A 255 57.98 9.71 24.18
CA VAL A 255 56.67 9.40 23.62
C VAL A 255 55.64 9.47 24.74
N THR A 256 54.90 10.58 24.80
CA THR A 256 53.87 10.85 25.82
C THR A 256 52.51 10.40 25.29
N GLU A 257 52.01 9.27 25.78
CA GLU A 257 50.58 8.93 25.70
C GLU A 257 49.79 9.91 26.57
N GLY A 258 48.70 10.46 26.05
CA GLY A 258 47.91 11.45 26.78
C GLY A 258 47.07 12.35 25.88
N LEU A 259 46.43 13.33 26.52
CA LEU A 259 45.66 14.38 25.87
C LEU A 259 46.61 15.43 25.27
N HIS A 260 46.56 15.61 23.96
CA HIS A 260 47.33 16.61 23.21
C HIS A 260 46.39 17.68 22.63
N ILE A 261 46.94 18.86 22.33
CA ILE A 261 46.20 19.99 21.75
C ILE A 261 46.82 20.34 20.40
N PHE A 262 46.03 20.22 19.34
CA PHE A 262 46.37 20.78 18.04
C PHE A 262 45.95 22.25 18.00
N HIS A 263 46.94 23.14 17.89
CA HIS A 263 46.75 24.59 17.90
C HIS A 263 47.10 25.22 16.55
N LEU A 264 46.18 26.02 16.00
CA LEU A 264 46.48 26.95 14.90
C LEU A 264 46.01 28.37 15.26
N PRO A 265 46.89 29.38 15.20
CA PRO A 265 46.55 30.76 15.56
C PRO A 265 45.59 31.39 14.55
N GLU A 266 44.88 32.44 14.98
CA GLU A 266 43.86 33.15 14.18
C GLU A 266 44.37 33.58 12.79
N GLU A 267 45.60 34.11 12.70
CA GLU A 267 46.18 34.55 11.43
C GLU A 267 46.36 33.42 10.42
N SER A 268 46.75 32.23 10.90
CA SER A 268 46.90 31.04 10.08
C SER A 268 45.54 30.54 9.58
N VAL A 269 44.54 30.51 10.46
CA VAL A 269 43.15 30.16 10.10
C VAL A 269 42.58 31.13 9.06
N ARG A 270 42.94 32.42 9.15
CA ARG A 270 42.52 33.44 8.19
C ARG A 270 43.10 33.19 6.79
N LYS A 271 44.41 32.98 6.70
CA LYS A 271 45.15 32.86 5.43
C LYS A 271 44.92 31.53 4.71
N LEU A 272 44.77 30.43 5.43
CA LEU A 272 44.67 29.09 4.84
C LEU A 272 43.27 28.83 4.28
N THR A 273 43.21 28.11 3.15
CA THR A 273 41.94 27.57 2.63
C THR A 273 41.41 26.46 3.52
N VAL A 274 40.13 26.10 3.40
CA VAL A 274 39.54 24.99 4.16
C VAL A 274 40.29 23.67 3.89
N GLN A 275 40.66 23.42 2.63
CA GLN A 275 41.45 22.26 2.23
C GLN A 275 42.83 22.24 2.90
N GLN A 276 43.54 23.38 2.95
CA GLN A 276 44.83 23.47 3.62
C GLN A 276 44.73 23.28 5.15
N LEU A 277 43.61 23.71 5.76
CA LEU A 277 43.35 23.43 7.19
C LEU A 277 43.11 21.94 7.44
N PHE A 278 42.39 21.27 6.53
CA PHE A 278 42.18 19.83 6.57
C PHE A 278 43.48 19.05 6.45
N GLU A 279 44.33 19.39 5.48
CA GLU A 279 45.65 18.76 5.29
C GLU A 279 46.53 18.88 6.54
N LYS A 280 46.68 20.10 7.09
CA LYS A 280 47.46 20.32 8.31
C LYS A 280 46.91 19.57 9.53
N GLY A 281 45.59 19.44 9.63
CA GLY A 281 44.97 18.64 10.68
C GLY A 281 45.25 17.15 10.51
N MET A 282 45.07 16.62 9.30
CA MET A 282 45.29 15.20 8.99
C MET A 282 46.75 14.76 9.11
N GLU A 283 47.72 15.68 8.93
CA GLU A 283 49.15 15.41 9.17
C GLU A 283 49.47 15.10 10.65
N VAL A 284 48.70 15.66 11.59
CA VAL A 284 49.01 15.62 13.03
C VAL A 284 48.02 14.78 13.84
N LEU A 285 46.73 14.82 13.46
CA LEU A 285 45.64 14.20 14.19
C LEU A 285 45.45 12.73 13.80
N PRO A 286 45.09 11.86 14.76
CA PRO A 286 44.81 10.46 14.49
C PRO A 286 43.54 10.32 13.63
N PRO A 287 43.42 9.27 12.80
CA PRO A 287 42.32 9.10 11.85
C PRO A 287 40.92 9.17 12.46
N GLU A 288 40.76 8.69 13.69
CA GLU A 288 39.48 8.65 14.41
C GLU A 288 38.95 10.06 14.76
N SER A 289 39.84 11.06 14.78
CA SER A 289 39.49 12.45 15.10
C SER A 289 39.14 13.29 13.87
N TRP A 290 39.37 12.80 12.65
CA TRP A 290 39.24 13.60 11.42
C TRP A 290 37.82 14.14 11.21
N PHE A 291 36.79 13.32 11.46
CA PHE A 291 35.40 13.75 11.28
C PHE A 291 35.04 14.95 12.15
N CYS A 292 35.27 14.84 13.47
CA CYS A 292 34.98 15.90 14.43
C CYS A 292 35.88 17.13 14.21
N PHE A 293 37.15 16.91 13.85
CA PHE A 293 38.06 17.99 13.48
C PHE A 293 37.59 18.76 12.24
N GLY A 294 37.07 18.07 11.21
CA GLY A 294 36.56 18.70 10.00
C GLY A 294 35.44 19.70 10.30
N ILE A 295 34.49 19.32 11.16
CA ILE A 295 33.42 20.20 11.64
C ILE A 295 34.01 21.37 12.44
N HIS A 296 34.94 21.09 13.35
CA HIS A 296 35.60 22.12 14.15
C HIS A 296 36.36 23.15 13.29
N ALA A 297 37.12 22.70 12.29
CA ALA A 297 37.88 23.57 11.39
C ALA A 297 36.96 24.49 10.57
N GLN A 298 35.86 23.97 10.04
CA GLN A 298 34.85 24.76 9.30
C GLN A 298 34.16 25.78 10.23
N MET A 299 33.84 25.38 11.45
CA MET A 299 33.28 26.26 12.47
C MET A 299 34.26 27.37 12.88
N THR A 300 35.53 27.07 13.13
CA THR A 300 36.53 28.11 13.42
C THR A 300 36.68 29.07 12.23
N LYS A 301 36.65 28.55 11.00
CA LYS A 301 36.71 29.38 9.79
C LYS A 301 35.51 30.32 9.69
N SER A 302 34.31 29.88 10.11
CA SER A 302 33.08 30.69 10.12
C SER A 302 33.14 31.84 11.13
N PHE A 303 33.88 31.71 12.23
CA PHE A 303 34.05 32.79 13.23
C PHE A 303 35.29 33.67 13.00
N ASN A 304 36.19 33.30 12.08
CA ASN A 304 37.42 34.08 11.83
C ASN A 304 37.16 35.44 11.15
N SER A 305 36.04 35.59 10.43
CA SER A 305 35.62 36.85 9.79
C SER A 305 34.11 37.08 9.91
N THR A 306 33.66 38.30 9.59
CA THR A 306 32.24 38.68 9.44
C THR A 306 31.86 38.89 7.98
N SER A 307 32.60 38.27 7.05
CA SER A 307 32.29 38.31 5.62
C SER A 307 30.98 37.57 5.30
N SER A 308 30.39 37.86 4.13
CA SER A 308 29.17 37.18 3.68
C SER A 308 29.35 35.66 3.63
N ASP A 309 30.51 35.18 3.12
CA ASP A 309 30.84 33.75 3.08
C ASP A 309 30.89 33.12 4.47
N ALA A 310 31.43 33.84 5.46
CA ALA A 310 31.48 33.36 6.84
C ALA A 310 30.10 33.27 7.47
N MET A 311 29.19 34.20 7.16
CA MET A 311 27.80 34.16 7.61
C MET A 311 27.04 33.00 6.95
N GLN A 312 27.18 32.81 5.64
CA GLN A 312 26.60 31.64 4.94
C GLN A 312 27.10 30.32 5.53
N LEU A 313 28.37 30.24 5.93
CA LEU A 313 28.93 29.06 6.58
C LEU A 313 28.29 28.81 7.96
N ARG A 314 28.01 29.85 8.73
CA ARG A 314 27.27 29.74 10.00
C ARG A 314 25.84 29.29 9.78
N GLU A 315 25.15 29.85 8.79
CA GLU A 315 23.78 29.42 8.43
C GLU A 315 23.74 27.91 8.12
N LYS A 316 24.64 27.41 7.27
CA LYS A 316 24.72 25.97 6.96
C LYS A 316 25.01 25.11 8.19
N LEU A 317 25.90 25.57 9.08
CA LEU A 317 26.21 24.85 10.32
C LEU A 317 25.01 24.80 11.29
N ILE A 318 24.22 25.88 11.39
CA ILE A 318 22.98 25.89 12.18
C ILE A 318 21.96 24.91 11.58
N GLN A 319 21.78 24.93 10.25
CA GLN A 319 20.87 24.01 9.58
C GLN A 319 21.24 22.55 9.86
N ILE A 320 22.51 22.20 9.66
CA ILE A 320 23.06 20.87 9.94
C ILE A 320 22.83 20.47 11.40
N LYS A 321 23.04 21.38 12.36
CA LYS A 321 22.74 21.11 13.77
C LYS A 321 21.26 20.82 13.99
N CYS A 322 20.37 21.68 13.48
CA CYS A 322 18.94 21.51 13.69
C CYS A 322 18.45 20.17 13.11
N LEU A 323 18.85 19.84 11.89
CA LEU A 323 18.50 18.55 11.27
C LEU A 323 19.10 17.36 12.04
N ALA A 324 20.34 17.48 12.53
CA ALA A 324 20.96 16.44 13.35
C ALA A 324 20.23 16.23 14.69
N VAL A 325 19.74 17.31 15.32
CA VAL A 325 18.89 17.24 16.52
C VAL A 325 17.60 16.49 16.21
N GLY A 326 16.88 16.88 15.15
CA GLY A 326 15.64 16.21 14.73
C GLY A 326 15.85 14.72 14.46
N PHE A 327 16.87 14.38 13.68
CA PHE A 327 17.26 12.99 13.41
C PHE A 327 17.55 12.20 14.68
N THR A 328 18.32 12.78 15.60
CA THR A 328 18.71 12.15 16.88
C THR A 328 17.48 11.87 17.73
N CYS A 329 16.57 12.84 17.84
CA CYS A 329 15.32 12.71 18.59
C CYS A 329 14.42 11.59 18.05
N CYS A 330 14.45 11.35 16.73
CA CYS A 330 13.71 10.25 16.10
C CYS A 330 14.41 8.89 16.26
N MET A 331 15.73 8.80 16.04
CA MET A 331 16.48 7.54 15.93
C MET A 331 16.97 6.92 17.25
N LEU A 332 17.02 7.73 18.33
CA LEU A 332 17.42 7.25 19.66
C LEU A 332 16.21 7.03 20.56
N SER A 333 16.38 6.25 21.63
CA SER A 333 15.34 6.13 22.65
C SER A 333 15.20 7.44 23.43
N SER A 334 14.03 7.68 24.05
CA SER A 334 13.79 8.91 24.81
C SER A 334 14.79 9.10 25.96
N GLN A 335 15.18 8.00 26.63
CA GLN A 335 16.17 8.03 27.72
C GLN A 335 17.58 8.39 27.23
N VAL A 336 18.03 7.79 26.11
CA VAL A 336 19.36 8.10 25.54
C VAL A 336 19.39 9.52 25.00
N THR A 337 18.31 9.99 24.37
CA THR A 337 18.21 11.37 23.88
C THR A 337 18.28 12.36 25.05
N SER A 338 17.58 12.08 26.15
CA SER A 338 17.62 12.93 27.35
C SER A 338 19.05 13.05 27.91
N THR A 339 19.71 11.92 28.16
CA THR A 339 21.03 11.90 28.81
C THR A 339 22.16 12.35 27.90
N LYS A 340 22.11 12.01 26.61
CA LYS A 340 23.21 12.30 25.68
C LYS A 340 23.06 13.58 24.88
N LEU A 341 21.86 14.11 24.71
CA LEU A 341 21.63 15.34 23.95
C LEU A 341 21.14 16.45 24.87
N PHE A 342 19.98 16.28 25.53
CA PHE A 342 19.36 17.38 26.27
C PHE A 342 20.09 17.77 27.57
N GLU A 343 20.75 16.84 28.26
CA GLU A 343 21.62 17.20 29.39
C GLU A 343 22.89 17.95 28.95
N THR A 344 23.40 17.66 27.75
CA THR A 344 24.58 18.35 27.18
C THR A 344 24.21 19.72 26.57
N GLU A 345 23.02 19.82 26.00
CA GLU A 345 22.48 21.00 25.32
C GLU A 345 21.14 21.43 25.98
N PRO A 346 21.14 21.88 27.24
CA PRO A 346 19.91 22.16 28.00
C PRO A 346 19.06 23.30 27.42
N TYR A 347 19.66 24.19 26.63
CA TYR A 347 19.00 25.34 26.02
C TYR A 347 18.58 25.11 24.56
N ILE A 348 18.71 23.88 24.04
CA ILE A 348 18.40 23.60 22.62
C ILE A 348 16.96 23.92 22.26
N PHE A 349 16.00 23.63 23.15
CA PHE A 349 14.59 23.96 22.93
C PHE A 349 14.39 25.47 22.78
N SER A 350 14.96 26.27 23.67
CA SER A 350 14.86 27.74 23.59
C SER A 350 15.50 28.28 22.31
N PHE A 351 16.67 27.77 21.93
CA PHE A 351 17.36 28.26 20.72
C PHE A 351 16.64 27.89 19.43
N LEU A 352 16.04 26.69 19.35
CA LEU A 352 15.20 26.29 18.23
C LEU A 352 13.93 27.17 18.14
N VAL A 353 13.30 27.45 19.28
CA VAL A 353 12.11 28.31 19.34
C VAL A 353 12.43 29.76 18.98
N GLU A 354 13.59 30.28 19.40
CA GLU A 354 14.04 31.61 19.00
C GLU A 354 14.39 31.69 17.51
N ALA A 355 14.92 30.63 16.92
CA ALA A 355 15.21 30.57 15.48
C ALA A 355 13.94 30.63 14.61
N ILE A 356 12.79 30.19 15.12
CA ILE A 356 11.50 30.32 14.43
C ILE A 356 10.71 31.57 14.83
N SER A 357 11.23 32.39 15.76
CA SER A 357 10.54 33.57 16.27
C SER A 357 10.44 34.66 15.20
N PRO A 358 9.27 35.29 14.97
CA PRO A 358 9.11 36.40 14.04
C PRO A 358 10.00 37.60 14.37
N GLU A 359 10.32 37.82 15.65
CA GLU A 359 11.22 38.89 16.12
C GLU A 359 12.61 38.80 15.49
N ASN A 360 13.05 37.59 15.17
CA ASN A 360 14.38 37.29 14.63
C ASN A 360 14.39 37.12 13.10
N SER A 361 13.28 37.41 12.42
CA SER A 361 13.15 37.23 10.96
C SER A 361 14.14 38.05 10.12
N SER A 362 14.69 39.14 10.66
CA SER A 362 15.74 39.92 10.01
C SER A 362 17.14 39.28 10.11
N LEU A 363 17.35 38.42 11.11
CA LEU A 363 18.63 37.75 11.37
C LEU A 363 18.65 36.30 10.86
N VAL A 364 17.48 35.65 10.76
CA VAL A 364 17.34 34.24 10.43
C VAL A 364 16.88 34.06 8.99
N SER A 365 17.67 33.35 8.18
CA SER A 365 17.30 32.99 6.81
C SER A 365 16.21 31.91 6.76
N ARG A 366 15.51 31.79 5.63
CA ARG A 366 14.45 30.78 5.42
C ARG A 366 14.94 29.35 5.63
N ASP A 367 16.17 29.07 5.21
CA ASP A 367 16.74 27.73 5.31
C ASP A 367 17.03 27.36 6.78
N VAL A 368 17.50 28.33 7.58
CA VAL A 368 17.68 28.14 9.04
C VAL A 368 16.34 27.98 9.74
N TYR A 369 15.34 28.81 9.40
CA TYR A 369 13.97 28.65 9.90
C TYR A 369 13.44 27.24 9.60
N PHE A 370 13.58 26.79 8.35
CA PHE A 370 13.14 25.47 7.90
C PHE A 370 13.79 24.35 8.70
N ALA A 371 15.11 24.35 8.83
CA ALA A 371 15.81 23.33 9.60
C ALA A 371 15.40 23.33 11.08
N ALA A 372 15.20 24.51 11.68
CA ALA A 372 14.76 24.64 13.06
C ALA A 372 13.32 24.11 13.27
N ILE A 373 12.39 24.43 12.37
CA ILE A 373 11.01 23.92 12.50
C ILE A 373 10.94 22.40 12.25
N ARG A 374 11.72 21.87 11.30
CA ARG A 374 11.83 20.42 11.08
C ARG A 374 12.36 19.70 12.32
N ALA A 375 13.33 20.29 13.03
CA ALA A 375 13.81 19.75 14.30
C ALA A 375 12.72 19.72 15.38
N LEU A 376 11.98 20.82 15.54
CA LEU A 376 10.87 20.92 16.51
C LEU A 376 9.74 19.95 16.18
N GLU A 377 9.37 19.82 14.91
CA GLU A 377 8.40 18.82 14.43
C GLU A 377 8.87 17.40 14.77
N CYS A 378 10.14 17.07 14.50
CA CYS A 378 10.72 15.78 14.85
C CYS A 378 10.65 15.47 16.35
N ILE A 379 10.94 16.47 17.20
CA ILE A 379 10.81 16.36 18.65
C ILE A 379 9.35 16.09 19.03
N SER A 380 8.40 16.77 18.39
CA SER A 380 6.97 16.64 18.72
C SER A 380 6.36 15.27 18.45
N PHE A 381 6.97 14.44 17.59
CA PHE A 381 6.50 13.07 17.38
C PHE A 381 6.53 12.21 18.65
N LYS A 382 7.40 12.52 19.62
CA LYS A 382 7.41 11.82 20.91
C LYS A 382 6.67 12.62 21.97
N LYS A 383 5.56 12.06 22.43
CA LYS A 383 4.66 12.65 23.44
C LYS A 383 5.36 13.13 24.71
N VAL A 384 6.46 12.48 25.12
CA VAL A 384 7.23 12.80 26.34
C VAL A 384 7.78 14.23 26.35
N TRP A 385 8.10 14.81 25.18
CA TRP A 385 8.67 16.17 25.08
C TRP A 385 7.62 17.24 24.83
N GLY A 386 6.36 16.88 24.62
CA GLY A 386 5.30 17.83 24.28
C GLY A 386 5.04 18.86 25.37
N ALA A 387 5.11 18.48 26.66
CA ALA A 387 4.94 19.42 27.76
C ALA A 387 6.05 20.48 27.81
N GLU A 388 7.28 20.09 27.47
CA GLU A 388 8.45 20.99 27.43
C GLU A 388 8.42 21.92 26.22
N LEU A 389 7.94 21.43 25.06
CA LEU A 389 7.66 22.25 23.89
C LEU A 389 6.61 23.33 24.20
N ILE A 390 5.48 22.95 24.80
CA ILE A 390 4.43 23.90 25.21
C ILE A 390 5.00 24.96 26.15
N ARG A 391 5.79 24.55 27.15
CA ARG A 391 6.41 25.47 28.12
C ARG A 391 7.35 26.46 27.43
N THR A 392 8.21 25.98 26.54
CA THR A 392 9.26 26.79 25.91
C THR A 392 8.70 27.72 24.84
N MET A 393 7.70 27.27 24.07
CA MET A 393 7.03 28.08 23.07
C MET A 393 6.00 29.05 23.66
N GLY A 394 5.75 29.00 24.97
CA GLY A 394 4.70 29.78 25.63
C GLY A 394 3.29 29.37 25.17
N GLY A 395 3.07 28.09 24.86
CA GLY A 395 1.80 27.57 24.34
C GLY A 395 0.63 27.57 25.34
N ASN A 396 0.84 28.10 26.55
CA ASN A 396 -0.18 28.28 27.59
C ASN A 396 -0.52 29.76 27.88
N VAL A 397 0.06 30.70 27.12
CA VAL A 397 -0.14 32.15 27.30
C VAL A 397 -0.24 32.79 25.92
N SER A 398 -1.26 33.64 25.69
CA SER A 398 -1.52 34.26 24.38
C SER A 398 -0.37 35.10 23.80
N HIS A 399 0.51 35.65 24.63
CA HIS A 399 1.71 36.37 24.19
C HIS A 399 2.91 35.47 23.90
N GLY A 400 2.77 34.14 24.02
CA GLY A 400 3.81 33.16 23.74
C GLY A 400 4.24 33.12 22.27
N ILE A 401 5.47 32.64 22.04
CA ILE A 401 6.08 32.58 20.71
C ILE A 401 5.24 31.74 19.73
N LEU A 402 4.60 30.66 20.20
CA LEU A 402 3.70 29.85 19.36
C LEU A 402 2.61 30.71 18.69
N PHE A 403 1.93 31.52 19.50
CA PHE A 403 0.84 32.40 19.09
C PHE A 403 1.34 33.60 18.28
N GLN A 404 2.52 34.12 18.59
CA GLN A 404 3.18 35.13 17.76
C GLN A 404 3.50 34.59 16.35
N CYS A 405 3.98 33.36 16.25
CA CYS A 405 4.22 32.70 14.96
C CYS A 405 2.93 32.55 14.16
N LEU A 406 1.83 32.08 14.78
CA LEU A 406 0.52 31.98 14.10
C LEU A 406 0.05 33.33 13.56
N ARG A 407 0.10 34.38 14.38
CA ARG A 407 -0.27 35.74 13.99
C ARG A 407 0.64 36.31 12.90
N HIS A 408 1.93 36.00 12.94
CA HIS A 408 2.87 36.38 11.87
C HIS A 408 2.52 35.67 10.56
N ILE A 409 2.32 34.35 10.56
CA ILE A 409 1.92 33.59 9.37
C ILE A 409 0.60 34.14 8.82
N TRP A 410 -0.37 34.40 9.69
CA TRP A 410 -1.64 35.00 9.29
C TRP A 410 -1.44 36.36 8.59
N LYS A 411 -0.60 37.22 9.17
CA LYS A 411 -0.28 38.54 8.59
C LYS A 411 0.37 38.40 7.20
N MET A 412 1.31 37.46 7.04
CA MET A 412 1.96 37.19 5.75
C MET A 412 0.93 36.74 4.69
N VAL A 413 -0.01 35.87 5.09
CA VAL A 413 -1.08 35.37 4.21
C VAL A 413 -2.09 36.47 3.86
N LYS A 414 -2.48 37.30 4.85
CA LYS A 414 -3.45 38.38 4.70
C LYS A 414 -2.92 39.50 3.80
N ASP A 415 -1.69 39.92 4.04
CA ASP A 415 -1.03 40.98 3.27
C ASP A 415 -0.53 40.46 1.91
N GLN A 416 -0.72 39.16 1.62
CA GLN A 416 -0.29 38.45 0.42
C GLN A 416 1.17 38.72 0.02
N LYS A 417 2.05 38.74 1.03
CA LYS A 417 3.47 39.04 0.91
C LYS A 417 4.17 38.11 -0.07
N GLU A 418 4.90 38.66 -1.04
CA GLU A 418 5.61 37.88 -2.05
C GLU A 418 6.67 36.95 -1.44
N ASP A 419 7.22 37.34 -0.30
CA ASP A 419 8.22 36.59 0.46
C ASP A 419 7.62 35.52 1.40
N TYR A 420 6.35 35.15 1.22
CA TYR A 420 5.69 34.07 1.94
C TYR A 420 6.36 32.70 1.74
N PHE A 421 6.65 32.00 2.84
CA PHE A 421 7.39 30.73 2.86
C PHE A 421 6.47 29.53 3.19
N GLU A 422 5.71 29.07 2.20
CA GLU A 422 4.73 27.97 2.33
C GLU A 422 5.33 26.70 2.96
N GLU A 423 6.49 26.26 2.46
CA GLU A 423 7.16 25.02 2.86
C GLU A 423 7.49 24.99 4.36
N GLY A 424 8.12 26.04 4.89
CA GLY A 424 8.43 26.13 6.32
C GLY A 424 7.20 26.24 7.21
N TYR A 425 6.19 27.01 6.81
CA TYR A 425 5.00 27.22 7.64
C TYR A 425 4.12 25.96 7.74
N ILE A 426 4.11 25.10 6.72
CA ILE A 426 3.38 23.81 6.80
C ILE A 426 3.92 22.94 7.94
N HIS A 427 5.24 22.85 8.10
CA HIS A 427 5.85 22.09 9.20
C HIS A 427 5.52 22.67 10.57
N PHE A 428 5.31 23.99 10.65
CA PHE A 428 4.81 24.63 11.86
C PHE A 428 3.36 24.23 12.19
N PHE A 429 2.48 24.17 11.19
CA PHE A 429 1.13 23.64 11.39
C PHE A 429 1.15 22.15 11.78
N ASN A 430 2.02 21.33 11.18
CA ASN A 430 2.17 19.92 11.56
C ASN A 430 2.63 19.74 13.01
N LEU A 431 3.60 20.57 13.47
CA LEU A 431 4.03 20.62 14.86
C LEU A 431 2.83 20.87 15.80
N ILE A 432 1.98 21.87 15.49
CA ILE A 432 0.78 22.13 16.30
C ILE A 432 -0.19 20.94 16.24
N GLY A 433 -0.37 20.32 15.07
CA GLY A 433 -1.18 19.10 14.91
C GLY A 433 -0.72 17.94 15.79
N ASN A 434 0.59 17.72 15.90
CA ASN A 434 1.18 16.73 16.81
C ASN A 434 0.90 17.07 18.29
N LEU A 435 0.92 18.35 18.66
CA LEU A 435 0.60 18.80 20.01
C LEU A 435 -0.90 18.62 20.33
N ILE A 436 -1.81 18.97 19.41
CA ILE A 436 -3.27 18.78 19.56
C ILE A 436 -3.63 17.30 19.67
N SER A 437 -2.97 16.45 18.86
CA SER A 437 -3.17 14.99 18.90
C SER A 437 -2.82 14.37 20.27
N ASN A 438 -2.03 15.06 21.09
CA ASN A 438 -1.79 14.69 22.48
C ASN A 438 -2.83 15.35 23.40
N LYS A 439 -3.94 14.63 23.63
CA LYS A 439 -5.07 15.09 24.48
C LYS A 439 -4.67 15.70 25.83
N SER A 440 -3.55 15.26 26.42
CA SER A 440 -3.05 15.81 27.71
C SER A 440 -2.56 17.26 27.62
N LEU A 441 -2.22 17.75 26.43
CA LEU A 441 -1.70 19.10 26.19
C LEU A 441 -2.79 20.08 25.75
N VAL A 442 -3.93 19.59 25.27
CA VAL A 442 -5.04 20.40 24.74
C VAL A 442 -5.50 21.47 25.74
N PRO A 443 -5.72 21.17 27.05
CA PRO A 443 -6.12 22.21 28.01
C PRO A 443 -5.12 23.37 28.14
N LYS A 444 -3.83 23.11 27.93
CA LYS A 444 -2.80 24.16 27.96
C LYS A 444 -2.90 25.07 26.74
N LEU A 445 -3.11 24.47 25.56
CA LEU A 445 -3.31 25.21 24.31
C LEU A 445 -4.60 26.04 24.35
N THR A 446 -5.68 25.48 24.92
CA THR A 446 -6.93 26.20 25.17
C THR A 446 -6.70 27.42 26.05
N ALA A 447 -6.00 27.27 27.18
CA ALA A 447 -5.67 28.40 28.07
C ALA A 447 -4.83 29.50 27.39
N GLY A 448 -4.07 29.16 26.35
CA GLY A 448 -3.31 30.11 25.55
C GLY A 448 -4.11 30.84 24.46
N GLY A 449 -5.36 30.44 24.19
CA GLY A 449 -6.20 31.03 23.14
C GLY A 449 -5.91 30.51 21.73
N ILE A 450 -5.60 29.21 21.57
CA ILE A 450 -5.30 28.62 20.26
C ILE A 450 -6.43 28.78 19.24
N LEU A 451 -7.68 28.77 19.70
CA LEU A 451 -8.82 28.96 18.82
C LEU A 451 -8.84 30.38 18.25
N ASP A 452 -8.62 31.39 19.09
CA ASP A 452 -8.61 32.81 18.71
C ASP A 452 -7.57 33.13 17.61
N ASP A 453 -6.41 32.46 17.62
CA ASP A 453 -5.36 32.68 16.61
C ASP A 453 -5.56 31.86 15.33
N LEU A 454 -6.33 30.77 15.37
CA LEU A 454 -6.68 29.97 14.19
C LEU A 454 -7.90 30.54 13.44
N MET A 455 -8.87 31.09 14.18
CA MET A 455 -10.11 31.67 13.65
C MET A 455 -9.89 32.69 12.50
N PRO A 456 -8.91 33.61 12.57
CA PRO A 456 -8.64 34.58 11.50
C PRO A 456 -8.27 33.97 10.13
N PHE A 457 -7.84 32.70 10.09
CA PHE A 457 -7.56 32.00 8.83
C PHE A 457 -8.84 31.46 8.16
N LEU A 458 -9.94 31.33 8.90
CA LEU A 458 -11.17 30.67 8.46
C LEU A 458 -11.88 31.41 7.32
N ASN A 459 -11.76 32.73 7.26
CA ASN A 459 -12.44 33.58 6.28
C ASN A 459 -11.50 34.64 5.68
N LEU A 460 -10.34 34.19 5.19
CA LEU A 460 -9.31 35.07 4.63
C LEU A 460 -9.19 34.91 3.10
N PRO A 461 -9.60 35.91 2.30
CA PRO A 461 -9.38 35.88 0.86
C PRO A 461 -7.88 35.94 0.54
N THR A 462 -7.33 34.88 -0.03
CA THR A 462 -5.89 34.80 -0.32
C THR A 462 -5.56 33.80 -1.42
N LYS A 463 -4.43 34.02 -2.11
CA LYS A 463 -3.82 33.03 -3.02
C LYS A 463 -3.12 31.88 -2.25
N TYR A 464 -2.75 32.09 -0.99
CA TYR A 464 -2.03 31.11 -0.15
C TYR A 464 -2.97 30.15 0.60
N ARG A 465 -3.82 29.46 -0.16
CA ARG A 465 -4.89 28.58 0.37
C ARG A 465 -4.40 27.42 1.23
N TRP A 466 -3.15 26.99 1.10
CA TRP A 466 -2.63 25.84 1.84
C TRP A 466 -2.50 26.10 3.34
N SER A 467 -2.05 27.30 3.75
CA SER A 467 -2.03 27.68 5.17
C SER A 467 -3.43 27.78 5.76
N CYS A 468 -4.38 28.37 5.03
CA CYS A 468 -5.78 28.39 5.46
C CYS A 468 -6.34 26.97 5.58
N SER A 469 -6.04 26.09 4.63
CA SER A 469 -6.41 24.67 4.66
C SER A 469 -5.82 23.92 5.86
N ALA A 470 -4.55 24.19 6.20
CA ALA A 470 -3.88 23.64 7.37
C ALA A 470 -4.50 24.15 8.68
N ALA A 471 -4.75 25.46 8.78
CA ALA A 471 -5.41 26.06 9.94
C ALA A 471 -6.83 25.50 10.17
N VAL A 472 -7.62 25.38 9.11
CA VAL A 472 -8.95 24.74 9.17
C VAL A 472 -8.85 23.29 9.66
N HIS A 473 -7.88 22.53 9.15
CA HIS A 473 -7.65 21.17 9.64
C HIS A 473 -7.31 21.12 11.13
N LEU A 474 -6.49 22.06 11.62
CA LEU A 474 -6.19 22.16 13.05
C LEU A 474 -7.42 22.54 13.88
N ILE A 475 -8.28 23.45 13.40
CA ILE A 475 -9.56 23.77 14.05
C ILE A 475 -10.42 22.51 14.18
N THR A 476 -10.55 21.73 13.11
CA THR A 476 -11.27 20.45 13.12
C THR A 476 -10.69 19.49 14.18
N MET A 477 -9.37 19.27 14.16
CA MET A 477 -8.70 18.40 15.14
C MET A 477 -8.85 18.89 16.59
N TYR A 478 -8.79 20.20 16.78
CA TYR A 478 -8.92 20.85 18.08
C TYR A 478 -10.33 20.68 18.64
N LEU A 479 -11.37 21.02 17.87
CA LEU A 479 -12.77 20.90 18.29
C LEU A 479 -13.16 19.43 18.57
N ALA A 480 -12.65 18.48 17.78
CA ALA A 480 -12.82 17.06 18.06
C ALA A 480 -12.18 16.61 19.38
N SER A 481 -11.11 17.30 19.83
CA SER A 481 -10.37 16.98 21.05
C SER A 481 -10.82 17.79 22.27
N ALA A 482 -11.41 18.97 22.07
CA ALA A 482 -11.88 19.92 23.09
C ALA A 482 -13.36 20.27 22.84
N LYS A 483 -14.27 19.35 23.19
CA LYS A 483 -15.71 19.50 22.93
C LYS A 483 -16.30 20.77 23.55
N ASP A 484 -15.83 21.16 24.73
CA ASP A 484 -16.30 22.35 25.45
C ASP A 484 -15.92 23.67 24.74
N SER A 485 -14.96 23.65 23.81
CA SER A 485 -14.57 24.83 23.03
C SER A 485 -15.49 25.11 21.84
N LEU A 486 -16.54 24.32 21.61
CA LEU A 486 -17.52 24.62 20.57
C LEU A 486 -18.29 25.91 20.89
N ASP A 487 -18.64 26.15 22.15
CA ASP A 487 -19.37 27.37 22.54
C ASP A 487 -18.52 28.63 22.30
N GLU A 488 -17.21 28.54 22.51
CA GLU A 488 -16.24 29.58 22.18
C GLU A 488 -16.14 29.81 20.67
N PHE A 489 -16.11 28.74 19.86
CA PHE A 489 -16.12 28.83 18.40
C PHE A 489 -17.38 29.54 17.88
N VAL A 490 -18.54 29.23 18.45
CA VAL A 490 -19.82 29.87 18.10
C VAL A 490 -19.85 31.34 18.56
N ALA A 491 -19.38 31.63 19.77
CA ALA A 491 -19.29 33.00 20.30
C ALA A 491 -18.37 33.90 19.43
N ASN A 492 -17.35 33.30 18.81
CA ASN A 492 -16.43 33.95 17.87
C ASN A 492 -16.95 34.00 16.41
N ASP A 493 -18.26 33.87 16.20
CA ASP A 493 -18.92 33.93 14.88
C ASP A 493 -18.47 32.82 13.90
N GLY A 494 -18.01 31.68 14.43
CA GLY A 494 -17.40 30.61 13.64
C GLY A 494 -18.27 30.04 12.55
N PHE A 495 -19.59 29.94 12.77
CA PHE A 495 -20.52 29.47 11.74
C PHE A 495 -20.60 30.44 10.55
N ASN A 496 -20.82 31.73 10.78
CA ASN A 496 -20.92 32.70 9.69
C ASN A 496 -19.61 32.84 8.91
N LEU A 497 -18.46 32.79 9.59
CA LEU A 497 -17.15 32.80 8.96
C LEU A 497 -16.94 31.57 8.06
N LEU A 498 -17.33 30.37 8.54
CA LEU A 498 -17.25 29.12 7.78
C LEU A 498 -18.17 29.15 6.55
N ILE A 499 -19.45 29.51 6.74
CA ILE A 499 -20.46 29.59 5.68
C ILE A 499 -20.03 30.60 4.60
N GLY A 500 -19.65 31.81 5.01
CA GLY A 500 -19.24 32.87 4.11
C GLY A 500 -18.00 32.51 3.27
N ASN A 501 -17.06 31.76 3.86
CA ASN A 501 -15.87 31.33 3.15
C ASN A 501 -16.13 30.17 2.18
N ILE A 502 -16.94 29.17 2.58
CA ILE A 502 -17.37 28.10 1.67
C ILE A 502 -18.03 28.69 0.43
N ARG A 503 -18.97 29.62 0.63
CA ARG A 503 -19.66 30.30 -0.48
C ARG A 503 -18.66 30.97 -1.42
N ARG A 504 -17.73 31.76 -0.88
CA ARG A 504 -16.74 32.47 -1.68
C ARG A 504 -15.84 31.52 -2.48
N GLU A 505 -15.34 30.46 -1.85
CA GLU A 505 -14.41 29.53 -2.51
C GLU A 505 -15.10 28.66 -3.56
N VAL A 506 -16.36 28.27 -3.32
CA VAL A 506 -17.21 27.57 -4.31
C VAL A 506 -17.52 28.47 -5.50
N ASP A 507 -17.94 29.71 -5.25
CA ASP A 507 -18.23 30.69 -6.31
C ASP A 507 -16.96 30.99 -7.13
N PHE A 508 -15.83 31.22 -6.45
CA PHE A 508 -14.56 31.46 -7.11
C PHE A 508 -14.09 30.28 -7.98
N ALA A 509 -14.30 29.04 -7.52
CA ALA A 509 -13.98 27.82 -8.29
C ALA A 509 -14.76 27.73 -9.61
N LEU A 510 -16.04 28.10 -9.58
CA LEU A 510 -16.91 28.07 -10.76
C LEU A 510 -16.61 29.22 -11.73
N GLU A 511 -16.32 30.41 -11.20
CA GLU A 511 -16.01 31.60 -11.99
C GLU A 511 -14.60 31.54 -12.62
N ASN A 512 -13.66 30.82 -12.01
CA ASN A 512 -12.24 30.80 -12.41
C ASN A 512 -11.67 29.37 -12.56
N PRO A 513 -12.18 28.57 -13.51
CA PRO A 513 -11.79 27.16 -13.65
C PRO A 513 -10.29 26.95 -14.00
N GLU A 514 -9.64 27.95 -14.61
CA GLU A 514 -8.22 27.88 -15.00
C GLU A 514 -7.26 28.51 -13.98
N PHE A 515 -7.78 28.98 -12.83
CA PHE A 515 -6.95 29.61 -11.80
C PHE A 515 -5.75 28.72 -11.45
N GLY A 516 -4.55 29.31 -11.39
CA GLY A 516 -3.33 28.60 -10.99
C GLY A 516 -2.93 27.41 -11.87
N GLY A 517 -3.44 27.32 -13.11
CA GLY A 517 -3.14 26.24 -14.05
C GLY A 517 -4.12 25.07 -14.02
N GLY A 518 -5.20 25.15 -13.22
CA GLY A 518 -6.23 24.12 -13.11
C GLY A 518 -5.74 22.83 -12.44
N ALA A 519 -6.36 21.71 -12.82
CA ALA A 519 -6.05 20.39 -12.31
C ALA A 519 -4.61 19.92 -12.63
N PRO A 520 -3.95 19.15 -11.73
CA PRO A 520 -2.66 18.54 -12.02
C PRO A 520 -2.69 17.68 -13.29
N LYS A 521 -1.75 17.93 -14.22
CA LYS A 521 -1.65 17.19 -15.50
C LYS A 521 -0.89 15.86 -15.36
N ASP A 522 -0.01 15.77 -14.37
CA ASP A 522 0.88 14.63 -14.15
C ASP A 522 0.31 13.62 -13.14
N ALA A 523 -1.01 13.60 -12.92
CA ALA A 523 -1.69 12.67 -12.04
C ALA A 523 -3.13 12.43 -12.50
N ILE A 524 -3.66 11.24 -12.23
CA ILE A 524 -5.08 10.94 -12.46
C ILE A 524 -5.89 11.61 -11.35
N VAL A 525 -6.72 12.58 -11.72
CA VAL A 525 -7.60 13.33 -10.81
C VAL A 525 -9.00 13.47 -11.42
N TYR A 526 -10.01 13.57 -10.56
CA TYR A 526 -11.42 13.68 -10.94
C TYR A 526 -12.03 15.04 -10.58
N TYR A 527 -11.21 16.08 -10.53
CA TYR A 527 -11.59 17.48 -10.33
C TYR A 527 -10.87 18.36 -11.37
N SER A 528 -11.42 19.54 -11.67
CA SER A 528 -10.82 20.46 -12.66
C SER A 528 -10.04 21.63 -12.05
N ILE A 529 -10.27 21.94 -10.77
CA ILE A 529 -9.60 23.04 -10.05
C ILE A 529 -8.19 22.68 -9.56
N THR A 530 -7.45 23.64 -9.00
CA THR A 530 -6.11 23.34 -8.45
C THR A 530 -6.19 22.42 -7.23
N LEU A 531 -5.16 21.60 -7.01
CA LEU A 531 -5.02 20.76 -5.82
C LEU A 531 -5.15 21.57 -4.51
N ARG A 532 -4.55 22.77 -4.46
CA ARG A 532 -4.58 23.64 -3.27
C ARG A 532 -6.00 24.08 -2.95
N GLN A 533 -6.77 24.46 -3.97
CA GLN A 533 -8.16 24.89 -3.84
C GLN A 533 -9.07 23.70 -3.46
N ALA A 534 -8.90 22.56 -4.14
CA ALA A 534 -9.66 21.34 -3.83
C ALA A 534 -9.45 20.90 -2.37
N ASN A 535 -8.20 20.88 -1.89
CA ASN A 535 -7.89 20.54 -0.50
C ASN A 535 -8.46 21.56 0.50
N TYR A 536 -8.50 22.83 0.15
CA TYR A 536 -9.05 23.86 1.03
C TYR A 536 -10.56 23.72 1.19
N ILE A 537 -11.30 23.66 0.08
CA ILE A 537 -12.76 23.47 0.09
C ILE A 537 -13.11 22.15 0.78
N ARG A 538 -12.36 21.07 0.51
CA ARG A 538 -12.56 19.78 1.20
C ARG A 538 -12.43 19.93 2.72
N ASN A 539 -11.41 20.60 3.22
CA ASN A 539 -11.23 20.75 4.68
C ASN A 539 -12.31 21.63 5.30
N LEU A 540 -12.82 22.65 4.59
CA LEU A 540 -13.97 23.45 5.03
C LEU A 540 -15.25 22.60 5.11
N MET A 541 -15.57 21.85 4.05
CA MET A 541 -16.73 20.95 4.03
C MET A 541 -16.62 19.83 5.07
N LYS A 542 -15.41 19.31 5.29
CA LYS A 542 -15.18 18.32 6.35
C LYS A 542 -15.38 18.91 7.75
N LEU A 543 -14.95 20.15 8.00
CA LEU A 543 -15.26 20.83 9.26
C LEU A 543 -16.77 20.95 9.47
N VAL A 544 -17.54 21.27 8.42
CA VAL A 544 -19.01 21.28 8.48
C VAL A 544 -19.56 19.89 8.85
N ALA A 545 -19.15 18.84 8.13
CA ALA A 545 -19.60 17.47 8.39
C ALA A 545 -19.27 17.01 9.82
N ASP A 546 -18.03 17.23 10.27
CA ASP A 546 -17.56 16.83 11.60
C ASP A 546 -18.29 17.61 12.71
N LEU A 547 -18.56 18.91 12.53
CA LEU A 547 -19.35 19.72 13.46
C LEU A 547 -20.78 19.17 13.59
N ILE A 548 -21.43 18.88 12.46
CA ILE A 548 -22.80 18.35 12.43
C ILE A 548 -22.85 16.94 13.05
N GLN A 549 -21.86 16.10 12.79
CA GLN A 549 -21.78 14.75 13.35
C GLN A 549 -21.55 14.77 14.86
N SER A 550 -20.73 15.70 15.35
CA SER A 550 -20.27 15.73 16.75
C SER A 550 -21.32 16.19 17.76
N ASP A 551 -22.37 16.87 17.30
CA ASP A 551 -23.33 17.57 18.13
C ASP A 551 -24.76 17.47 17.57
N SER A 552 -25.76 17.86 18.36
CA SER A 552 -27.17 17.87 17.94
C SER A 552 -27.94 19.01 18.62
N GLY A 553 -28.99 19.52 17.97
CA GLY A 553 -29.91 20.52 18.52
C GLY A 553 -29.87 21.89 17.84
N ASP A 554 -30.65 22.84 18.38
CA ASP A 554 -30.95 24.15 17.76
C ASP A 554 -29.72 24.97 17.36
N ARG A 555 -28.58 24.79 18.04
CA ARG A 555 -27.32 25.47 17.69
C ARG A 555 -26.79 25.09 16.31
N LEU A 556 -26.84 23.80 15.95
CA LEU A 556 -26.38 23.34 14.64
C LEU A 556 -27.37 23.68 13.54
N ARG A 557 -28.65 23.84 13.90
CA ARG A 557 -29.66 24.33 12.96
C ARG A 557 -29.30 25.69 12.38
N ASN A 558 -28.69 26.58 13.17
CA ASN A 558 -28.17 27.86 12.66
C ASN A 558 -27.04 27.70 11.63
N LEU A 559 -26.32 26.57 11.62
CA LEU A 559 -25.26 26.30 10.64
C LEU A 559 -25.86 25.85 9.30
N PHE A 560 -26.82 24.92 9.32
CA PHE A 560 -27.38 24.36 8.08
C PHE A 560 -28.64 25.05 7.57
N ASP A 561 -29.43 25.72 8.41
CA ASP A 561 -30.54 26.60 8.00
C ASP A 561 -29.98 27.97 7.59
N SER A 562 -29.12 27.94 6.57
CA SER A 562 -28.30 29.08 6.16
C SER A 562 -27.97 29.01 4.66
N PRO A 563 -27.34 30.07 4.07
CA PRO A 563 -26.86 30.05 2.68
C PRO A 563 -25.82 28.98 2.35
N LEU A 564 -25.36 28.19 3.34
CA LEU A 564 -24.53 27.01 3.13
C LEU A 564 -25.17 26.03 2.15
N LEU A 565 -26.49 25.84 2.24
CA LEU A 565 -27.23 24.90 1.39
C LEU A 565 -27.19 25.28 -0.10
N GLU A 566 -27.11 26.58 -0.42
CA GLU A 566 -26.89 27.04 -1.79
C GLU A 566 -25.52 26.61 -2.32
N SER A 567 -24.51 26.62 -1.45
CA SER A 567 -23.15 26.16 -1.80
C SER A 567 -23.11 24.64 -2.00
N PHE A 568 -23.88 23.88 -1.21
CA PHE A 568 -24.06 22.44 -1.42
C PHE A 568 -24.66 22.18 -2.81
N ASN A 569 -25.72 22.91 -3.19
CA ASN A 569 -26.34 22.78 -4.51
C ASN A 569 -25.34 23.04 -5.65
N LYS A 570 -24.53 24.10 -5.54
CA LYS A 570 -23.49 24.43 -6.54
C LYS A 570 -22.45 23.32 -6.68
N VAL A 571 -22.03 22.73 -5.57
CA VAL A 571 -21.07 21.61 -5.56
C VAL A 571 -21.68 20.36 -6.20
N LEU A 572 -22.90 20.01 -5.82
CA LEU A 572 -23.61 18.81 -6.29
C LEU A 572 -24.02 18.87 -7.76
N THR A 573 -24.22 20.08 -8.31
CA THR A 573 -24.48 20.30 -9.75
C THR A 573 -23.22 20.32 -10.61
N HIS A 574 -22.03 20.44 -10.02
CA HIS A 574 -20.76 20.51 -10.73
C HIS A 574 -19.74 19.47 -10.22
N PRO A 575 -20.09 18.17 -10.23
CA PRO A 575 -19.27 17.12 -9.59
C PRO A 575 -17.85 17.03 -10.16
N HIS A 576 -17.65 17.22 -11.46
CA HIS A 576 -16.33 17.19 -12.08
C HIS A 576 -15.45 18.42 -11.79
N VAL A 577 -16.03 19.52 -11.28
CA VAL A 577 -15.26 20.70 -10.88
C VAL A 577 -14.61 20.47 -9.52
N PHE A 578 -15.42 20.02 -8.55
CA PHE A 578 -15.00 19.85 -7.16
C PHE A 578 -14.40 18.46 -6.87
N GLY A 579 -14.82 17.45 -7.62
CA GLY A 579 -14.36 16.08 -7.51
C GLY A 579 -14.77 15.36 -6.24
N PRO A 580 -14.32 14.11 -6.07
CA PRO A 580 -14.99 13.15 -5.21
C PRO A 580 -14.89 13.47 -3.72
N SER A 581 -13.75 13.99 -3.25
CA SER A 581 -13.58 14.24 -1.81
C SER A 581 -14.44 15.38 -1.26
N ILE A 582 -14.72 16.40 -2.08
CA ILE A 582 -15.60 17.51 -1.69
C ILE A 582 -17.06 17.04 -1.75
N LEU A 583 -17.42 16.28 -2.78
CA LEU A 583 -18.76 15.67 -2.91
C LEU A 583 -19.06 14.77 -1.71
N ALA A 584 -18.13 13.89 -1.33
CA ALA A 584 -18.30 12.99 -0.18
C ALA A 584 -18.60 13.79 1.10
N ALA A 585 -17.78 14.78 1.45
CA ALA A 585 -18.01 15.61 2.63
C ALA A 585 -19.33 16.42 2.57
N THR A 586 -19.75 16.82 1.37
CA THR A 586 -21.02 17.54 1.17
C THR A 586 -22.21 16.60 1.41
N ILE A 587 -22.15 15.38 0.86
CA ILE A 587 -23.20 14.37 1.02
C ILE A 587 -23.22 13.83 2.46
N ASP A 588 -22.06 13.61 3.08
CA ASP A 588 -21.92 13.29 4.51
C ASP A 588 -22.63 14.33 5.38
N SER A 589 -22.43 15.62 5.08
CA SER A 589 -23.11 16.69 5.80
C SER A 589 -24.63 16.56 5.70
N VAL A 590 -25.17 16.30 4.51
CA VAL A 590 -26.62 16.10 4.31
C VAL A 590 -27.11 14.84 5.03
N PHE A 591 -26.35 13.75 4.97
CA PHE A 591 -26.65 12.52 5.70
C PHE A 591 -26.74 12.76 7.21
N PHE A 592 -25.71 13.39 7.81
CA PHE A 592 -25.69 13.68 9.24
C PHE A 592 -26.76 14.68 9.68
N ILE A 593 -27.09 15.69 8.86
CA ILE A 593 -28.20 16.62 9.16
C ILE A 593 -29.51 15.85 9.35
N ILE A 594 -29.86 14.98 8.39
CA ILE A 594 -31.12 14.23 8.44
C ILE A 594 -31.10 13.19 9.56
N HIS A 595 -29.96 12.51 9.76
CA HIS A 595 -29.83 11.48 10.79
C HIS A 595 -29.91 12.07 12.21
N ASN A 596 -29.28 13.22 12.45
CA ASN A 596 -29.28 13.86 13.77
C ASN A 596 -30.56 14.67 14.04
N GLU A 597 -31.16 15.29 13.01
CA GLU A 597 -32.42 16.04 13.11
C GLU A 597 -33.39 15.68 11.96
N PRO A 598 -34.26 14.65 12.14
CA PRO A 598 -35.20 14.23 11.08
C PRO A 598 -36.15 15.34 10.58
N THR A 599 -36.44 16.34 11.42
CA THR A 599 -37.25 17.51 11.04
C THR A 599 -36.55 18.44 10.07
N ALA A 600 -35.21 18.38 9.95
CA ALA A 600 -34.45 19.18 9.01
C ALA A 600 -34.66 18.78 7.53
N PHE A 601 -35.35 17.66 7.27
CA PHE A 601 -35.73 17.27 5.92
C PHE A 601 -36.48 18.39 5.18
N SER A 602 -37.43 19.08 5.83
CA SER A 602 -38.18 20.16 5.18
C SER A 602 -37.29 21.33 4.78
N ILE A 603 -36.31 21.68 5.62
CA ILE A 603 -35.34 22.76 5.36
C ILE A 603 -34.49 22.41 4.13
N LEU A 604 -33.94 21.20 4.10
CA LEU A 604 -33.14 20.72 2.96
C LEU A 604 -33.96 20.63 1.67
N ASN A 605 -35.24 20.26 1.78
CA ASN A 605 -36.15 20.14 0.65
C ASN A 605 -36.56 21.53 0.10
N GLU A 606 -36.87 22.49 0.97
CA GLU A 606 -37.16 23.88 0.60
C GLU A 606 -35.94 24.54 -0.06
N ALA A 607 -34.74 24.29 0.46
CA ALA A 607 -33.48 24.75 -0.11
C ALA A 607 -33.04 23.98 -1.37
N LYS A 608 -33.86 23.04 -1.89
CA LYS A 608 -33.59 22.23 -3.09
C LYS A 608 -32.37 21.32 -3.02
N VAL A 609 -31.79 21.09 -1.84
CA VAL A 609 -30.64 20.19 -1.67
C VAL A 609 -31.02 18.75 -1.95
N ILE A 610 -32.17 18.31 -1.42
CA ILE A 610 -32.70 16.97 -1.69
C ILE A 610 -32.92 16.80 -3.19
N ASP A 611 -33.69 17.69 -3.82
CA ASP A 611 -33.95 17.64 -5.27
C ASP A 611 -32.63 17.61 -6.07
N THR A 612 -31.64 18.43 -5.71
CA THR A 612 -30.34 18.49 -6.39
C THR A 612 -29.57 17.18 -6.32
N ILE A 613 -29.52 16.51 -5.15
CA ILE A 613 -28.87 15.19 -5.02
C ILE A 613 -29.58 14.18 -5.93
N LEU A 614 -30.91 14.14 -5.85
CA LEU A 614 -31.71 13.14 -6.58
C LEU A 614 -31.67 13.37 -8.09
N ASP A 615 -31.68 14.62 -8.55
CA ASP A 615 -31.63 14.99 -9.98
C ASP A 615 -30.26 14.75 -10.61
N ASN A 616 -29.19 14.87 -9.83
CA ASN A 616 -27.82 14.71 -10.32
C ASN A 616 -27.19 13.36 -9.92
N TYR A 617 -27.96 12.44 -9.33
CA TYR A 617 -27.46 11.23 -8.67
C TYR A 617 -26.50 10.41 -9.55
N GLU A 618 -26.80 10.23 -10.84
CA GLU A 618 -25.95 9.50 -11.79
C GLU A 618 -24.55 10.12 -11.95
N SER A 619 -24.47 11.46 -11.97
CA SER A 619 -23.22 12.19 -12.12
C SER A 619 -22.34 12.20 -10.87
N LEU A 620 -22.90 11.81 -9.71
CA LEU A 620 -22.18 11.74 -8.44
C LEU A 620 -21.32 10.48 -8.31
N PHE A 621 -21.48 9.49 -9.19
CA PHE A 621 -20.69 8.24 -9.17
C PHE A 621 -19.28 8.43 -9.76
N LEU A 622 -18.46 9.24 -9.09
CA LEU A 622 -17.04 9.40 -9.41
C LEU A 622 -16.17 8.35 -8.67
N PRO A 623 -15.02 7.95 -9.24
CA PRO A 623 -14.16 6.92 -8.61
C PRO A 623 -13.56 7.42 -7.29
N SER A 624 -14.18 7.00 -6.18
CA SER A 624 -13.67 7.19 -4.82
C SER A 624 -14.47 6.32 -3.84
N GLY A 625 -13.80 5.40 -3.13
CA GLY A 625 -14.44 4.52 -2.15
C GLY A 625 -15.39 5.24 -1.17
N PRO A 626 -14.93 6.29 -0.45
CA PRO A 626 -15.79 7.04 0.48
C PRO A 626 -17.02 7.71 -0.15
N LEU A 627 -16.89 8.20 -1.40
CA LEU A 627 -18.02 8.84 -2.10
C LEU A 627 -19.05 7.80 -2.51
N LEU A 628 -18.59 6.70 -3.09
CA LEU A 628 -19.47 5.64 -3.56
C LEU A 628 -20.24 5.03 -2.39
N GLN A 629 -19.62 4.90 -1.22
CA GLN A 629 -20.26 4.37 0.00
C GLN A 629 -21.37 5.28 0.56
N ILE A 630 -21.17 6.60 0.62
CA ILE A 630 -22.17 7.51 1.20
C ILE A 630 -23.42 7.68 0.31
N LEU A 631 -23.32 7.39 -0.99
CA LEU A 631 -24.43 7.55 -1.95
C LEU A 631 -25.68 6.69 -1.66
N PRO A 632 -25.59 5.38 -1.33
CA PRO A 632 -26.74 4.63 -0.86
C PRO A 632 -27.19 5.05 0.55
N GLU A 633 -26.26 5.41 1.44
CA GLU A 633 -26.56 5.81 2.82
C GLU A 633 -27.39 7.11 2.87
N VAL A 634 -27.06 8.11 2.03
CA VAL A 634 -27.84 9.35 1.94
C VAL A 634 -29.24 9.11 1.37
N LEU A 635 -29.42 8.15 0.44
CA LEU A 635 -30.78 7.77 0.01
C LEU A 635 -31.57 7.18 1.18
N GLY A 636 -30.91 6.40 2.03
CA GLY A 636 -31.48 5.86 3.26
C GLY A 636 -31.94 6.96 4.22
N ALA A 637 -31.13 7.99 4.41
CA ALA A 637 -31.50 9.15 5.21
C ALA A 637 -32.69 9.90 4.60
N ILE A 638 -32.68 10.19 3.29
CA ILE A 638 -33.76 10.89 2.58
C ILE A 638 -35.08 10.13 2.68
N CYS A 639 -35.04 8.80 2.66
CA CYS A 639 -36.24 7.95 2.75
C CYS A 639 -36.90 7.95 4.15
N LEU A 640 -36.26 8.50 5.19
CA LEU A 640 -36.88 8.67 6.52
C LEU A 640 -38.16 9.53 6.44
N ASN A 641 -38.26 10.38 5.43
CA ASN A 641 -39.44 11.18 5.12
C ASN A 641 -40.25 10.55 3.96
N ASN A 642 -41.58 10.50 4.10
CA ASN A 642 -42.48 9.96 3.08
C ASN A 642 -42.40 10.66 1.72
N GLU A 643 -42.20 11.99 1.70
CA GLU A 643 -42.00 12.75 0.45
C GLU A 643 -40.68 12.34 -0.21
N GLY A 644 -39.60 12.25 0.56
CA GLY A 644 -38.29 11.80 0.08
C GLY A 644 -38.34 10.40 -0.51
N LEU A 645 -39.00 9.46 0.19
CA LEU A 645 -39.22 8.09 -0.29
C LEU A 645 -39.96 8.05 -1.63
N ASN A 646 -40.98 8.89 -1.80
CA ASN A 646 -41.72 8.96 -3.08
C ASN A 646 -40.83 9.52 -4.19
N LYS A 647 -40.05 10.59 -3.93
CA LYS A 647 -39.10 11.14 -4.91
C LYS A 647 -38.06 10.10 -5.36
N VAL A 648 -37.54 9.30 -4.44
CA VAL A 648 -36.57 8.22 -4.75
C VAL A 648 -37.18 7.18 -5.68
N LYS A 649 -38.46 6.81 -5.47
CA LYS A 649 -39.19 5.88 -6.35
C LYS A 649 -39.49 6.49 -7.71
N ASP A 650 -40.04 7.70 -7.74
CA ASP A 650 -40.48 8.38 -8.96
C ASP A 650 -39.31 8.62 -9.92
N LYS A 651 -38.15 9.01 -9.37
CA LYS A 651 -36.90 9.21 -10.14
C LYS A 651 -36.13 7.92 -10.40
N LYS A 652 -36.60 6.77 -9.91
CA LYS A 652 -36.01 5.45 -10.13
C LYS A 652 -34.54 5.34 -9.72
N LEU A 653 -34.16 5.97 -8.60
CA LEU A 653 -32.75 6.12 -8.21
C LEU A 653 -32.07 4.80 -7.84
N ILE A 654 -32.83 3.82 -7.37
CA ILE A 654 -32.30 2.45 -7.20
C ILE A 654 -31.79 1.92 -8.54
N GLN A 655 -32.48 2.16 -9.66
CA GLN A 655 -32.01 1.72 -10.97
C GLN A 655 -30.73 2.44 -11.38
N VAL A 656 -30.63 3.75 -11.10
CA VAL A 656 -29.42 4.53 -11.34
C VAL A 656 -28.24 4.00 -10.53
N PHE A 657 -28.45 3.65 -9.26
CA PHE A 657 -27.44 3.00 -8.42
C PHE A 657 -26.93 1.70 -9.06
N PHE A 658 -27.83 0.82 -9.52
CA PHE A 658 -27.43 -0.43 -10.15
C PHE A 658 -26.70 -0.25 -11.50
N LYS A 659 -27.00 0.81 -12.26
CA LYS A 659 -26.22 1.16 -13.48
C LYS A 659 -24.75 1.44 -13.17
N SER A 660 -24.43 1.91 -11.96
CA SER A 660 -23.04 2.24 -11.58
C SER A 660 -22.10 1.02 -11.58
N PHE A 661 -22.62 -0.20 -11.43
CA PHE A 661 -21.84 -1.44 -11.48
C PHE A 661 -21.21 -1.72 -12.85
N TYR A 662 -21.73 -1.09 -13.91
CA TYR A 662 -21.17 -1.21 -15.26
C TYR A 662 -20.04 -0.21 -15.54
N ASN A 663 -19.76 0.72 -14.61
CA ASN A 663 -18.65 1.66 -14.72
C ASN A 663 -17.34 1.03 -14.24
N LEU A 664 -16.41 0.83 -15.18
CA LEU A 664 -15.12 0.19 -14.91
C LEU A 664 -14.27 0.96 -13.88
N ASN A 665 -14.23 2.28 -13.93
CA ASN A 665 -13.40 3.07 -13.02
C ASN A 665 -13.92 2.97 -11.57
N ASN A 666 -15.24 2.94 -11.39
CA ASN A 666 -15.85 2.74 -10.08
C ASN A 666 -15.62 1.32 -9.58
N ALA A 667 -15.77 0.30 -10.44
CA ALA A 667 -15.49 -1.09 -10.06
C ALA A 667 -14.01 -1.31 -9.66
N LYS A 668 -13.06 -0.74 -10.42
CA LYS A 668 -11.63 -0.75 -10.08
C LYS A 668 -11.40 -0.14 -8.70
N GLU A 669 -12.00 1.02 -8.43
CA GLU A 669 -11.85 1.69 -7.14
C GLU A 669 -12.46 0.89 -5.99
N LEU A 670 -13.69 0.37 -6.14
CA LEU A 670 -14.40 -0.37 -5.08
C LEU A 670 -13.72 -1.69 -4.71
N VAL A 671 -13.22 -2.43 -5.71
CA VAL A 671 -12.44 -3.65 -5.48
C VAL A 671 -11.11 -3.32 -4.82
N ARG A 672 -10.46 -2.21 -5.23
CA ARG A 672 -9.18 -1.76 -4.66
C ARG A 672 -9.29 -1.32 -3.20
N THR A 673 -10.35 -0.60 -2.84
CA THR A 673 -10.57 -0.11 -1.47
C THR A 673 -11.35 -1.12 -0.61
N GLU A 674 -11.62 -2.32 -1.13
CA GLU A 674 -12.44 -3.36 -0.48
C GLU A 674 -13.82 -2.84 -0.01
N SER A 675 -14.38 -1.86 -0.72
CA SER A 675 -15.59 -1.14 -0.30
C SER A 675 -16.88 -1.69 -0.94
N SER A 676 -16.76 -2.63 -1.89
CA SER A 676 -17.90 -3.29 -2.53
C SER A 676 -18.83 -3.97 -1.51
N THR A 677 -18.27 -4.64 -0.50
CA THR A 677 -19.05 -5.30 0.56
C THR A 677 -19.85 -4.29 1.38
N ASN A 678 -19.24 -3.15 1.74
CA ASN A 678 -19.93 -2.08 2.47
C ASN A 678 -21.13 -1.54 1.68
N LEU A 679 -21.02 -1.39 0.35
CA LEU A 679 -22.16 -1.01 -0.48
C LEU A 679 -23.33 -2.01 -0.39
N GLY A 680 -23.01 -3.30 -0.29
CA GLY A 680 -24.00 -4.36 -0.09
C GLY A 680 -24.74 -4.19 1.23
N CYS A 681 -23.99 -3.93 2.31
CA CYS A 681 -24.56 -3.66 3.63
C CYS A 681 -25.44 -2.40 3.65
N SER A 682 -24.98 -1.28 3.08
CA SER A 682 -25.76 -0.05 3.01
C SER A 682 -27.08 -0.24 2.24
N LEU A 683 -27.08 -1.08 1.20
CA LEU A 683 -28.30 -1.39 0.44
C LEU A 683 -29.24 -2.35 1.19
N ASP A 684 -28.70 -3.30 1.97
CA ASP A 684 -29.50 -4.12 2.91
C ASP A 684 -30.26 -3.22 3.88
N GLU A 685 -29.55 -2.32 4.56
CA GLU A 685 -30.13 -1.38 5.51
C GLU A 685 -31.26 -0.56 4.86
N LEU A 686 -31.03 -0.04 3.66
CA LEU A 686 -32.04 0.69 2.89
C LEU A 686 -33.31 -0.15 2.66
N GLY A 687 -33.17 -1.38 2.18
CA GLY A 687 -34.34 -2.23 1.91
C GLY A 687 -35.03 -2.75 3.16
N ARG A 688 -34.30 -2.91 4.28
CA ARG A 688 -34.82 -3.34 5.58
C ARG A 688 -35.68 -2.25 6.22
N HIS A 689 -35.20 -1.00 6.21
CA HIS A 689 -35.93 0.12 6.78
C HIS A 689 -37.10 0.57 5.90
N TYR A 690 -37.01 0.44 4.58
CA TYR A 690 -38.03 0.89 3.64
C TYR A 690 -38.54 -0.26 2.77
N THR A 691 -39.42 -1.07 3.35
CA THR A 691 -39.97 -2.30 2.73
C THR A 691 -40.57 -2.08 1.33
N SER A 692 -41.08 -0.89 1.04
CA SER A 692 -41.61 -0.55 -0.29
C SER A 692 -40.55 -0.42 -1.40
N LEU A 693 -39.27 -0.28 -1.05
CA LEU A 693 -38.14 -0.32 -1.99
C LEU A 693 -37.66 -1.75 -2.25
N LYS A 694 -37.92 -2.69 -1.34
CA LYS A 694 -37.50 -4.09 -1.45
C LYS A 694 -37.91 -4.74 -2.79
N PRO A 695 -39.14 -4.60 -3.31
CA PRO A 695 -39.52 -5.16 -4.61
C PRO A 695 -38.72 -4.58 -5.78
N ILE A 696 -38.36 -3.29 -5.70
CA ILE A 696 -37.58 -2.55 -6.70
C ILE A 696 -36.13 -3.01 -6.66
N ILE A 697 -35.53 -3.09 -5.47
CA ILE A 697 -34.17 -3.59 -5.26
C ILE A 697 -34.07 -5.02 -5.79
N LEU A 698 -35.00 -5.91 -5.43
CA LEU A 698 -35.01 -7.29 -5.94
C LEU A 698 -35.14 -7.36 -7.47
N GLN A 699 -35.91 -6.46 -8.07
CA GLN A 699 -36.01 -6.42 -9.54
C GLN A 699 -34.67 -6.02 -10.17
N GLN A 700 -34.03 -4.95 -9.66
CA GLN A 700 -32.74 -4.48 -10.17
C GLN A 700 -31.61 -5.47 -9.90
N LEU A 701 -31.66 -6.18 -8.78
CA LEU A 701 -30.77 -7.28 -8.45
C LEU A 701 -30.89 -8.41 -9.48
N SER A 702 -32.12 -8.81 -9.84
CA SER A 702 -32.38 -9.81 -10.87
C SER A 702 -31.83 -9.38 -12.24
N GLU A 703 -32.10 -8.13 -12.64
CA GLU A 703 -31.58 -7.57 -13.89
C GLU A 703 -30.05 -7.51 -13.91
N LEU A 704 -29.40 -7.15 -12.79
CA LEU A 704 -27.95 -7.16 -12.67
C LEU A 704 -27.39 -8.57 -12.87
N ILE A 705 -27.91 -9.58 -12.15
CA ILE A 705 -27.43 -10.96 -12.23
C ILE A 705 -27.63 -11.53 -13.65
N GLU A 706 -28.77 -11.24 -14.27
CA GLU A 706 -29.09 -11.74 -15.61
C GLU A 706 -28.19 -11.14 -16.70
N ASN A 707 -27.87 -9.86 -16.61
CA ASN A 707 -27.18 -9.12 -17.66
C ASN A 707 -25.66 -9.02 -17.45
N MET A 708 -25.18 -9.05 -16.20
CA MET A 708 -23.77 -8.82 -15.88
C MET A 708 -22.86 -9.92 -16.44
N SER A 709 -23.32 -11.16 -16.37
CA SER A 709 -22.59 -12.32 -16.91
C SER A 709 -22.31 -12.13 -18.41
N GLU A 710 -23.33 -11.80 -19.21
CA GLU A 710 -23.18 -11.55 -20.64
C GLU A 710 -22.32 -10.31 -20.93
N TYR A 711 -22.54 -9.22 -20.19
CA TYR A 711 -21.79 -7.97 -20.35
C TYR A 711 -20.28 -8.16 -20.17
N VAL A 712 -19.88 -8.91 -19.14
CA VAL A 712 -18.48 -9.22 -18.85
C VAL A 712 -17.94 -10.26 -19.84
N ASN A 713 -18.70 -11.32 -20.11
CA ASN A 713 -18.28 -12.40 -21.01
C ASN A 713 -17.92 -11.89 -22.42
N GLN A 714 -18.67 -10.93 -22.96
CA GLN A 714 -18.38 -10.33 -24.28
C GLN A 714 -17.09 -9.49 -24.32
N ARG A 715 -16.59 -9.03 -23.16
CA ARG A 715 -15.41 -8.16 -23.04
C ARG A 715 -14.17 -8.90 -22.55
N LEU A 716 -14.32 -10.14 -22.10
CA LEU A 716 -13.19 -10.99 -21.77
C LEU A 716 -12.58 -11.55 -23.06
N PRO A 717 -11.24 -11.60 -23.17
CA PRO A 717 -10.57 -12.14 -24.36
C PRO A 717 -10.76 -13.66 -24.51
N GLY A 718 -11.10 -14.38 -23.43
CA GLY A 718 -11.32 -15.83 -23.49
C GLY A 718 -10.09 -16.67 -23.16
N ILE A 719 -10.36 -17.90 -22.71
CA ILE A 719 -9.39 -19.00 -22.86
C ILE A 719 -9.28 -19.35 -24.35
N GLU A 720 -8.05 -19.52 -24.84
CA GLU A 720 -7.78 -19.86 -26.23
C GLU A 720 -6.66 -20.90 -26.36
N PHE A 721 -6.68 -21.65 -27.46
CA PHE A 721 -5.60 -22.56 -27.80
C PHE A 721 -4.56 -21.84 -28.65
N TYR A 722 -3.31 -21.83 -28.20
CA TYR A 722 -2.24 -21.08 -28.85
C TYR A 722 -1.52 -21.94 -29.91
N THR A 723 -1.24 -21.38 -31.08
CA THR A 723 -0.49 -22.04 -32.15
C THR A 723 0.97 -21.60 -32.17
N SER A 724 1.86 -22.49 -32.64
CA SER A 724 3.29 -22.21 -32.83
C SER A 724 3.62 -22.24 -34.33
N ASP A 725 4.50 -21.34 -34.78
CA ASP A 725 5.01 -21.32 -36.17
C ASP A 725 5.77 -22.61 -36.53
N SER A 726 6.33 -23.30 -35.54
CA SER A 726 6.99 -24.60 -35.68
C SER A 726 6.01 -25.79 -35.76
N GLY A 727 4.71 -25.57 -35.56
CA GLY A 727 3.63 -26.57 -35.64
C GLY A 727 3.60 -27.62 -34.52
N SER A 728 4.71 -27.86 -33.81
CA SER A 728 4.81 -28.91 -32.79
C SER A 728 4.68 -28.36 -31.37
N LEU A 729 3.67 -28.83 -30.62
CA LEU A 729 3.42 -28.44 -29.23
C LEU A 729 3.92 -29.49 -28.24
N PHE A 730 3.80 -30.77 -28.58
CA PHE A 730 4.25 -31.90 -27.75
C PHE A 730 5.18 -32.86 -28.53
N SER A 731 6.27 -32.32 -29.11
CA SER A 731 7.25 -33.01 -29.97
C SER A 731 8.15 -34.05 -29.28
N GLY A 732 8.15 -34.10 -27.94
CA GLY A 732 9.11 -34.87 -27.15
C GLY A 732 10.07 -33.99 -26.32
N LYS A 733 10.83 -34.63 -25.42
CA LYS A 733 11.72 -33.94 -24.46
C LYS A 733 12.93 -33.23 -25.07
N GLY A 734 13.33 -33.57 -26.29
CA GLY A 734 14.50 -33.02 -26.98
C GLY A 734 14.23 -31.73 -27.78
N ASP A 735 13.17 -31.02 -27.45
CA ASP A 735 12.76 -29.80 -28.16
C ASP A 735 13.33 -28.55 -27.46
N ASP A 736 14.22 -27.84 -28.16
CA ASP A 736 14.91 -26.63 -27.68
C ASP A 736 14.07 -25.34 -27.80
N SER A 737 12.76 -25.43 -28.04
CA SER A 737 11.88 -24.26 -28.14
C SER A 737 11.90 -23.44 -26.84
N PRO A 738 12.17 -22.11 -26.91
CA PRO A 738 12.29 -21.30 -25.71
C PRO A 738 10.95 -21.10 -25.00
N VAL A 739 10.97 -21.01 -23.67
CA VAL A 739 9.77 -20.69 -22.86
C VAL A 739 9.28 -19.25 -23.12
N LYS A 740 10.20 -18.36 -23.49
CA LYS A 740 9.92 -16.97 -23.86
C LYS A 740 10.32 -16.73 -25.32
N VAL A 741 9.36 -16.29 -26.11
CA VAL A 741 9.57 -15.90 -27.52
C VAL A 741 9.60 -14.37 -27.61
N GLU A 742 10.49 -13.84 -28.45
CA GLU A 742 10.53 -12.40 -28.75
C GLU A 742 9.17 -11.94 -29.28
N ASN A 743 8.63 -10.85 -28.73
CA ASN A 743 7.27 -10.31 -29.00
C ASN A 743 6.08 -11.20 -28.57
N GLY A 744 6.30 -12.32 -27.87
CA GLY A 744 5.21 -13.12 -27.30
C GLY A 744 4.51 -12.40 -26.14
N LYS A 745 3.17 -12.42 -26.11
CA LYS A 745 2.38 -11.95 -24.96
C LYS A 745 2.32 -13.03 -23.87
N GLU A 746 2.18 -12.65 -22.61
CA GLU A 746 1.85 -13.60 -21.52
C GLU A 746 0.47 -14.22 -21.74
N ILE A 747 0.17 -15.32 -21.04
CA ILE A 747 -1.18 -15.89 -21.01
C ILE A 747 -2.13 -14.94 -20.28
N THR A 748 -3.35 -14.81 -20.82
CA THR A 748 -4.44 -14.10 -20.15
C THR A 748 -4.77 -14.77 -18.81
N SER A 749 -4.96 -13.96 -17.76
CA SER A 749 -5.39 -14.42 -16.42
C SER A 749 -6.48 -13.51 -15.87
N TRP A 750 -7.40 -14.04 -15.06
CA TRP A 750 -8.53 -13.30 -14.46
C TRP A 750 -8.07 -12.01 -13.76
N GLU A 751 -6.96 -12.08 -13.04
CA GLU A 751 -6.41 -10.92 -12.32
C GLU A 751 -5.92 -9.79 -13.24
N ASN A 752 -5.62 -10.08 -14.51
CA ASN A 752 -5.07 -9.10 -15.46
C ASN A 752 -6.15 -8.37 -16.26
N GLU A 753 -7.40 -8.84 -16.24
CA GLU A 753 -8.45 -8.32 -17.11
C GLU A 753 -9.25 -7.21 -16.44
N ASP A 754 -9.35 -6.06 -17.11
CA ASP A 754 -10.17 -4.93 -16.64
C ASP A 754 -11.63 -5.34 -16.40
N SER A 755 -12.18 -6.17 -17.29
CA SER A 755 -13.55 -6.68 -17.19
C SER A 755 -13.78 -7.57 -15.96
N ALA A 756 -12.74 -8.15 -15.36
CA ALA A 756 -12.85 -8.96 -14.15
C ALA A 756 -13.19 -8.10 -12.92
N TYR A 757 -12.72 -6.85 -12.85
CA TYR A 757 -13.07 -5.92 -11.76
C TYR A 757 -14.58 -5.68 -11.66
N LEU A 758 -15.25 -5.65 -12.81
CA LEU A 758 -16.69 -5.45 -12.88
C LEU A 758 -17.43 -6.59 -12.17
N LEU A 759 -17.03 -7.84 -12.42
CA LEU A 759 -17.70 -9.01 -11.83
C LEU A 759 -17.32 -9.20 -10.35
N ASP A 760 -16.05 -9.01 -10.01
CA ASP A 760 -15.58 -9.10 -8.63
C ASP A 760 -16.25 -8.03 -7.74
N ASN A 761 -16.48 -6.82 -8.28
CA ASN A 761 -17.27 -5.79 -7.61
C ASN A 761 -18.69 -6.28 -7.30
N VAL A 762 -19.35 -6.94 -8.26
CA VAL A 762 -20.69 -7.51 -8.06
C VAL A 762 -20.65 -8.64 -7.04
N PHE A 763 -19.69 -9.57 -7.11
CA PHE A 763 -19.60 -10.67 -6.14
C PHE A 763 -19.41 -10.19 -4.70
N ASN A 764 -18.50 -9.22 -4.49
CA ASN A 764 -18.27 -8.68 -3.16
C ASN A 764 -19.47 -7.87 -2.64
N PHE A 765 -20.12 -7.09 -3.52
CA PHE A 765 -21.38 -6.40 -3.19
C PHE A 765 -22.49 -7.37 -2.79
N LEU A 766 -22.67 -8.45 -3.53
CA LEU A 766 -23.65 -9.48 -3.21
C LEU A 766 -23.31 -10.20 -1.90
N GLY A 767 -22.03 -10.38 -1.58
CA GLY A 767 -21.58 -10.90 -0.29
C GLY A 767 -22.11 -10.06 0.87
N GLY A 768 -21.90 -8.74 0.81
CA GLY A 768 -22.44 -7.81 1.82
C GLY A 768 -23.96 -7.79 1.88
N LEU A 769 -24.64 -7.77 0.71
CA LEU A 769 -26.10 -7.70 0.64
C LEU A 769 -26.80 -8.99 1.10
N LEU A 770 -26.24 -10.16 0.80
CA LEU A 770 -26.93 -11.45 0.97
C LEU A 770 -26.37 -12.27 2.14
N GLN A 771 -25.05 -12.44 2.20
CA GLN A 771 -24.40 -13.32 3.16
C GLN A 771 -24.26 -12.65 4.52
N ASP A 772 -23.74 -11.43 4.57
CA ASP A 772 -23.47 -10.73 5.82
C ASP A 772 -24.77 -10.24 6.49
N SER A 773 -25.77 -9.88 5.69
CA SER A 773 -27.09 -9.46 6.20
C SER A 773 -27.95 -10.62 6.68
N GLY A 774 -27.88 -11.78 6.00
CA GLY A 774 -28.70 -12.97 6.21
C GLY A 774 -30.21 -12.80 5.98
N GLN A 775 -30.71 -11.65 5.51
CA GLN A 775 -32.16 -11.37 5.47
C GLN A 775 -32.81 -11.41 4.08
N TRP A 776 -32.01 -11.41 3.01
CA TRP A 776 -32.53 -11.36 1.64
C TRP A 776 -32.62 -12.73 0.97
N GLY A 777 -32.02 -13.78 1.56
CA GLY A 777 -31.92 -15.09 0.96
C GLY A 777 -33.26 -15.68 0.52
N THR A 778 -34.24 -15.70 1.43
CA THR A 778 -35.57 -16.26 1.12
C THR A 778 -36.26 -15.52 -0.04
N ASP A 779 -36.26 -14.18 -0.06
CA ASP A 779 -36.92 -13.42 -1.13
C ASP A 779 -36.21 -13.58 -2.48
N VAL A 780 -34.87 -13.63 -2.46
CA VAL A 780 -34.03 -13.85 -3.63
C VAL A 780 -34.29 -15.24 -4.22
N ILE A 781 -34.33 -16.28 -3.39
CA ILE A 781 -34.62 -17.67 -3.79
C ILE A 781 -36.01 -17.78 -4.42
N GLN A 782 -36.99 -17.03 -3.91
CA GLN A 782 -38.36 -17.03 -4.46
C GLN A 782 -38.46 -16.30 -5.80
N LYS A 783 -37.73 -15.20 -5.99
CA LYS A 783 -37.90 -14.30 -7.14
C LYS A 783 -36.91 -14.55 -8.28
N ILE A 784 -35.70 -15.00 -7.98
CA ILE A 784 -34.64 -15.23 -8.95
C ILE A 784 -34.48 -16.74 -9.14
N SER A 785 -34.44 -17.21 -10.39
CA SER A 785 -34.17 -18.62 -10.66
C SER A 785 -32.68 -18.93 -10.48
N PHE A 786 -32.34 -20.13 -9.99
CA PHE A 786 -30.94 -20.59 -9.99
C PHE A 786 -30.33 -20.60 -11.40
N LYS A 787 -31.15 -20.70 -12.46
CA LYS A 787 -30.70 -20.57 -13.86
C LYS A 787 -30.15 -19.19 -14.22
N SER A 788 -30.41 -18.14 -13.44
CA SER A 788 -29.77 -16.84 -13.63
C SER A 788 -28.36 -16.83 -13.01
N TRP A 789 -28.21 -17.43 -11.83
CA TRP A 789 -26.95 -17.57 -11.12
C TRP A 789 -25.95 -18.48 -11.85
N ILE A 790 -26.43 -19.55 -12.50
CA ILE A 790 -25.57 -20.49 -13.24
C ILE A 790 -24.76 -19.79 -14.35
N LYS A 791 -25.29 -18.70 -14.93
CA LYS A 791 -24.60 -17.93 -15.99
C LYS A 791 -23.28 -17.32 -15.52
N LEU A 792 -23.15 -17.07 -14.21
CA LEU A 792 -21.92 -16.57 -13.58
C LEU A 792 -20.87 -17.68 -13.42
N LEU A 793 -21.27 -18.95 -13.44
CA LEU A 793 -20.39 -20.11 -13.42
C LEU A 793 -20.01 -20.58 -14.84
N THR A 794 -20.84 -20.28 -15.85
CA THR A 794 -20.68 -20.79 -17.23
C THR A 794 -20.15 -19.73 -18.22
N LEU A 795 -19.29 -18.82 -17.74
CA LEU A 795 -18.66 -17.77 -18.56
C LEU A 795 -17.71 -18.38 -19.59
N ARG A 796 -18.18 -18.48 -20.85
CA ARG A 796 -17.43 -19.11 -21.95
C ARG A 796 -16.08 -18.45 -22.23
N ASN A 797 -15.98 -17.13 -22.08
CA ASN A 797 -14.76 -16.36 -22.31
C ASN A 797 -14.00 -16.10 -21.01
N ALA A 798 -14.27 -16.83 -19.92
CA ALA A 798 -13.42 -16.75 -18.74
C ALA A 798 -12.01 -17.30 -19.03
N PRO A 799 -10.96 -16.61 -18.57
CA PRO A 799 -9.61 -17.16 -18.49
C PRO A 799 -9.54 -18.50 -17.74
N TRP A 800 -8.46 -19.25 -17.98
CA TRP A 800 -8.23 -20.59 -17.40
C TRP A 800 -8.17 -20.61 -15.87
N ASP A 801 -7.87 -19.48 -15.23
CA ASP A 801 -7.70 -19.34 -13.79
C ASP A 801 -8.95 -18.79 -13.07
N TYR A 802 -10.09 -18.68 -13.75
CA TYR A 802 -11.31 -18.13 -13.16
C TYR A 802 -11.76 -18.87 -11.89
N SER A 803 -11.70 -20.21 -11.88
CA SER A 803 -12.04 -21.03 -10.71
C SER A 803 -11.11 -20.80 -9.50
N MET A 804 -9.95 -20.18 -9.71
CA MET A 804 -8.96 -19.85 -8.68
C MET A 804 -9.00 -18.37 -8.26
N SER A 805 -9.90 -17.57 -8.84
CA SER A 805 -9.97 -16.13 -8.56
C SER A 805 -10.56 -15.82 -7.18
N ASN A 806 -10.15 -14.73 -6.55
CA ASN A 806 -10.76 -14.29 -5.29
C ASN A 806 -12.26 -13.96 -5.45
N GLY A 807 -12.66 -13.44 -6.61
CA GLY A 807 -14.05 -13.13 -6.90
C GLY A 807 -14.95 -14.36 -6.89
N ILE A 808 -14.55 -15.45 -7.54
CA ILE A 808 -15.36 -16.68 -7.55
C ILE A 808 -15.47 -17.28 -6.15
N VAL A 809 -14.45 -17.16 -5.31
CA VAL A 809 -14.47 -17.62 -3.91
C VAL A 809 -15.53 -16.85 -3.11
N SER A 810 -15.61 -15.53 -3.26
CA SER A 810 -16.70 -14.73 -2.66
C SER A 810 -18.07 -15.20 -3.15
N PHE A 811 -18.19 -15.51 -4.45
CA PHE A 811 -19.43 -16.04 -5.02
C PHE A 811 -19.82 -17.42 -4.46
N MET A 812 -18.86 -18.29 -4.20
CA MET A 812 -19.12 -19.58 -3.53
C MET A 812 -19.73 -19.38 -2.14
N GLY A 813 -19.29 -18.37 -1.39
CA GLY A 813 -19.91 -18.00 -0.10
C GLY A 813 -21.41 -17.71 -0.21
N ILE A 814 -21.83 -17.04 -1.28
CA ILE A 814 -23.25 -16.74 -1.56
C ILE A 814 -24.02 -18.02 -1.93
N LEU A 815 -23.46 -18.87 -2.78
CA LEU A 815 -24.10 -20.14 -3.15
C LEU A 815 -24.26 -21.06 -1.94
N LYS A 816 -23.29 -21.05 -1.02
CA LYS A 816 -23.38 -21.75 0.25
C LYS A 816 -24.53 -21.24 1.11
N TYR A 817 -24.63 -19.92 1.25
CA TYR A 817 -25.74 -19.31 1.97
C TYR A 817 -27.10 -19.70 1.37
N PHE A 818 -27.25 -19.70 0.04
CA PHE A 818 -28.48 -20.19 -0.59
C PHE A 818 -28.77 -21.66 -0.35
N ASP A 819 -27.73 -22.50 -0.32
CA ASP A 819 -27.89 -23.90 0.00
C ASP A 819 -28.37 -24.07 1.45
N ASP A 820 -27.80 -23.31 2.38
CA ASP A 820 -28.22 -23.30 3.78
C ASP A 820 -29.69 -22.90 3.97
N GLU A 821 -30.19 -21.96 3.16
CA GLU A 821 -31.58 -21.50 3.15
C GLU A 821 -32.54 -22.48 2.45
N LYS A 822 -32.17 -23.01 1.28
CA LYS A 822 -32.99 -23.95 0.50
C LYS A 822 -32.12 -24.95 -0.27
N ARG A 823 -31.95 -26.14 0.31
CA ARG A 823 -31.10 -27.25 -0.19
C ARG A 823 -31.37 -27.73 -1.62
N GLU A 824 -32.58 -27.52 -2.14
CA GLU A 824 -32.99 -27.92 -3.50
C GLU A 824 -32.81 -26.81 -4.55
N TYR A 825 -32.44 -25.59 -4.14
CA TYR A 825 -32.41 -24.45 -5.05
C TYR A 825 -31.27 -24.54 -6.08
N GLY A 826 -30.06 -24.88 -5.64
CA GLY A 826 -28.86 -24.88 -6.48
C GLY A 826 -28.47 -26.23 -7.07
N LEU A 827 -28.31 -27.26 -6.22
CA LEU A 827 -27.71 -28.54 -6.61
C LEU A 827 -28.33 -29.18 -7.88
N PRO A 828 -29.68 -29.32 -8.01
CA PRO A 828 -30.26 -29.94 -9.19
C PRO A 828 -29.92 -29.20 -10.50
N VAL A 829 -29.90 -27.87 -10.45
CA VAL A 829 -29.65 -27.02 -11.63
C VAL A 829 -28.17 -27.08 -12.04
N ILE A 830 -27.25 -27.15 -11.08
CA ILE A 830 -25.81 -27.33 -11.38
C ILE A 830 -25.56 -28.70 -12.00
N ILE A 831 -26.19 -29.75 -11.50
CA ILE A 831 -26.07 -31.10 -12.07
C ILE A 831 -26.69 -31.17 -13.47
N GLU A 832 -27.85 -30.54 -13.70
CA GLU A 832 -28.47 -30.43 -15.03
C GLU A 832 -27.53 -29.75 -16.03
N GLU A 833 -26.92 -28.61 -15.66
CA GLU A 833 -26.01 -27.89 -16.55
C GLU A 833 -24.68 -28.63 -16.74
N LEU A 834 -24.16 -29.33 -15.73
CA LEU A 834 -22.98 -30.19 -15.86
C LEU A 834 -23.25 -31.34 -16.85
N ASP A 835 -24.37 -32.06 -16.70
CA ASP A 835 -24.74 -33.15 -17.61
C ASP A 835 -24.92 -32.65 -19.05
N LYS A 836 -25.58 -31.49 -19.22
CA LYS A 836 -25.72 -30.83 -20.52
C LYS A 836 -24.37 -30.46 -21.14
N THR A 837 -23.44 -29.90 -20.35
CA THR A 837 -22.12 -29.49 -20.85
C THR A 837 -21.26 -30.70 -21.20
N LEU A 838 -21.31 -31.78 -20.42
CA LEU A 838 -20.63 -33.05 -20.73
C LEU A 838 -21.13 -33.72 -22.01
N LYS A 839 -22.36 -33.41 -22.44
CA LYS A 839 -22.99 -33.93 -23.65
C LYS A 839 -22.74 -33.07 -24.90
N LEU A 840 -22.02 -31.97 -24.80
CA LEU A 840 -21.61 -31.19 -25.97
C LEU A 840 -20.72 -32.03 -26.89
N ASP A 841 -20.87 -31.87 -28.21
CA ASP A 841 -20.15 -32.68 -29.20
C ASP A 841 -18.62 -32.53 -29.08
N SER A 842 -18.13 -31.34 -28.74
CA SER A 842 -16.72 -31.04 -28.44
C SER A 842 -16.20 -31.92 -27.31
N VAL A 843 -16.91 -31.95 -26.19
CA VAL A 843 -16.55 -32.69 -24.97
C VAL A 843 -16.70 -34.19 -25.19
N LEU A 844 -17.80 -34.65 -25.80
CA LEU A 844 -18.02 -36.07 -26.09
C LEU A 844 -16.94 -36.63 -27.01
N SER A 845 -16.51 -35.86 -28.02
CA SER A 845 -15.44 -36.26 -28.92
C SER A 845 -14.10 -36.37 -28.19
N TYR A 846 -13.83 -35.46 -27.24
CA TYR A 846 -12.64 -35.50 -26.40
C TYR A 846 -12.64 -36.69 -25.42
N ILE A 847 -13.68 -36.88 -24.61
CA ILE A 847 -13.69 -37.93 -23.58
C ILE A 847 -13.74 -39.34 -24.17
N LYS A 848 -14.30 -39.51 -25.37
CA LYS A 848 -14.37 -40.81 -26.07
C LYS A 848 -13.14 -41.09 -26.94
N TYR A 849 -12.23 -40.14 -27.09
CA TYR A 849 -11.04 -40.31 -27.91
C TYR A 849 -10.06 -41.30 -27.28
N LYS A 850 -9.74 -42.36 -28.04
CA LYS A 850 -8.91 -43.49 -27.59
C LYS A 850 -7.44 -43.40 -27.98
N GLY A 851 -7.03 -42.40 -28.76
CA GLY A 851 -5.65 -42.28 -29.23
C GLY A 851 -4.65 -41.88 -28.14
N GLU A 852 -3.38 -42.19 -28.40
CA GLU A 852 -2.20 -41.95 -27.54
C GLU A 852 -1.39 -40.71 -27.94
N VAL A 853 -1.94 -39.89 -28.84
CA VAL A 853 -1.47 -38.51 -29.12
C VAL A 853 -2.42 -37.54 -28.43
N SER A 854 -1.96 -36.33 -28.09
CA SER A 854 -2.83 -35.33 -27.46
C SER A 854 -4.01 -35.02 -28.40
N TYR A 855 -5.24 -35.04 -27.88
CA TYR A 855 -6.42 -34.75 -28.67
C TYR A 855 -6.38 -33.33 -29.27
N PHE A 856 -5.77 -32.39 -28.54
CA PHE A 856 -5.60 -31.01 -28.97
C PHE A 856 -4.70 -30.85 -30.19
N GLU A 857 -3.83 -31.82 -30.49
CA GLU A 857 -3.04 -31.85 -31.72
C GLU A 857 -3.77 -32.51 -32.90
N THR A 858 -4.92 -33.16 -32.65
CA THR A 858 -5.70 -33.86 -33.68
C THR A 858 -6.82 -33.02 -34.29
N ILE A 859 -7.09 -31.84 -33.72
CA ILE A 859 -8.19 -30.96 -34.10
C ILE A 859 -7.68 -29.57 -34.47
N GLU A 860 -8.51 -28.82 -35.21
CA GLU A 860 -8.17 -27.45 -35.61
C GLU A 860 -8.11 -26.50 -34.39
N PRO A 861 -7.23 -25.47 -34.38
CA PRO A 861 -7.06 -24.56 -33.25
C PRO A 861 -8.36 -23.88 -32.75
N GLN A 862 -9.29 -23.60 -33.66
CA GLN A 862 -10.60 -23.04 -33.29
C GLN A 862 -11.46 -24.06 -32.53
N GLN A 863 -11.43 -25.33 -32.92
CA GLN A 863 -12.13 -26.41 -32.23
C GLN A 863 -11.47 -26.72 -30.88
N ALA A 864 -10.13 -26.67 -30.81
CA ALA A 864 -9.38 -26.76 -29.57
C ALA A 864 -9.75 -25.65 -28.59
N THR A 865 -9.91 -24.43 -29.08
CA THR A 865 -10.38 -23.28 -28.27
C THR A 865 -11.80 -23.51 -27.74
N ILE A 866 -12.72 -23.95 -28.59
CA ILE A 866 -14.09 -24.29 -28.17
C ILE A 866 -14.10 -25.37 -27.08
N LEU A 867 -13.31 -26.43 -27.26
CA LEU A 867 -13.18 -27.49 -26.27
C LEU A 867 -12.61 -26.97 -24.94
N LEU A 868 -11.56 -26.12 -24.98
CA LEU A 868 -11.01 -25.50 -23.78
C LEU A 868 -12.04 -24.67 -23.02
N GLN A 869 -12.87 -23.91 -23.74
CA GLN A 869 -13.96 -23.14 -23.12
C GLN A 869 -14.97 -24.05 -22.41
N ASP A 870 -15.41 -25.13 -23.09
CA ASP A 870 -16.38 -26.07 -22.54
C ASP A 870 -15.78 -26.83 -21.33
N LEU A 871 -14.50 -27.22 -21.39
CA LEU A 871 -13.77 -27.83 -20.26
C LEU A 871 -13.59 -26.86 -19.09
N ASN A 872 -13.32 -25.57 -19.36
CA ASN A 872 -13.19 -24.56 -18.31
C ASN A 872 -14.51 -24.38 -17.55
N ILE A 873 -15.64 -24.38 -18.27
CA ILE A 873 -16.99 -24.36 -17.65
C ILE A 873 -17.19 -25.60 -16.76
N ILE A 874 -16.85 -26.80 -17.25
CA ILE A 874 -16.96 -28.03 -16.46
C ILE A 874 -16.10 -27.92 -15.19
N ASN A 875 -14.89 -27.39 -15.27
CA ASN A 875 -14.04 -27.16 -14.09
C ASN A 875 -14.71 -26.25 -13.04
N VAL A 876 -15.30 -25.13 -13.46
CA VAL A 876 -15.98 -24.20 -12.55
C VAL A 876 -17.23 -24.84 -11.92
N LEU A 877 -17.99 -25.63 -12.69
CA LEU A 877 -19.15 -26.36 -12.17
C LEU A 877 -18.74 -27.44 -11.17
N LEU A 878 -17.68 -28.21 -11.46
CA LEU A 878 -17.13 -29.21 -10.54
C LEU A 878 -16.61 -28.56 -9.26
N TYR A 879 -15.89 -27.43 -9.37
CA TYR A 879 -15.45 -26.64 -8.22
C TYR A 879 -16.63 -26.22 -7.34
N SER A 880 -17.68 -25.66 -7.94
CA SER A 880 -18.89 -25.27 -7.21
C SER A 880 -19.56 -26.46 -6.52
N LEU A 881 -19.65 -27.62 -7.20
CA LEU A 881 -20.16 -28.85 -6.60
C LEU A 881 -19.34 -29.28 -5.40
N THR A 882 -18.02 -29.33 -5.50
CA THR A 882 -17.16 -29.85 -4.43
C THR A 882 -17.02 -28.91 -3.25
N GLU A 883 -17.02 -27.60 -3.48
CA GLU A 883 -16.91 -26.62 -2.40
C GLU A 883 -18.19 -26.51 -1.60
N ILE A 884 -19.35 -26.53 -2.27
CA ILE A 884 -20.63 -26.17 -1.65
C ILE A 884 -21.51 -27.38 -1.35
N TYR A 885 -21.68 -28.27 -2.33
CA TYR A 885 -22.79 -29.23 -2.30
C TYR A 885 -22.37 -30.67 -2.00
N ILE A 886 -21.19 -31.09 -2.47
CA ILE A 886 -20.70 -32.47 -2.47
C ILE A 886 -19.30 -32.52 -1.86
N ASN A 887 -19.24 -32.60 -0.52
CA ASN A 887 -17.99 -32.74 0.21
C ASN A 887 -18.16 -33.76 1.35
N LEU A 888 -17.22 -34.70 1.45
CA LEU A 888 -17.22 -35.75 2.47
C LEU A 888 -17.29 -35.21 3.92
N GLY A 889 -16.78 -34.00 4.18
CA GLY A 889 -16.84 -33.39 5.51
C GLY A 889 -18.23 -32.89 5.93
N SER A 890 -19.16 -32.70 4.98
CA SER A 890 -20.41 -31.96 5.19
C SER A 890 -21.67 -32.70 4.72
N LEU A 891 -21.61 -34.01 4.42
CA LEU A 891 -22.78 -34.78 4.00
C LEU A 891 -23.76 -35.05 5.17
N PHE A 892 -25.06 -34.84 4.90
CA PHE A 892 -26.20 -35.12 5.79
C PHE A 892 -27.31 -35.86 5.04
N ASN A 893 -28.26 -36.46 5.77
CA ASN A 893 -29.21 -37.44 5.21
C ASN A 893 -30.00 -36.97 3.97
N GLU A 894 -30.58 -35.76 4.01
CA GLU A 894 -31.31 -35.22 2.85
C GLU A 894 -30.41 -35.08 1.62
N ARG A 895 -29.15 -34.62 1.80
CA ARG A 895 -28.18 -34.53 0.72
C ARG A 895 -27.82 -35.89 0.15
N LEU A 896 -27.66 -36.92 0.99
CA LEU A 896 -27.38 -38.28 0.51
C LEU A 896 -28.50 -38.77 -0.44
N GLY A 897 -29.76 -38.54 -0.06
CA GLY A 897 -30.91 -38.87 -0.91
C GLY A 897 -30.92 -38.12 -2.24
N GLN A 898 -30.62 -36.82 -2.23
CA GLN A 898 -30.51 -36.01 -3.45
C GLN A 898 -29.36 -36.46 -4.35
N ILE A 899 -28.21 -36.83 -3.78
CA ILE A 899 -27.07 -37.35 -4.56
C ILE A 899 -27.47 -38.65 -5.25
N VAL A 900 -28.09 -39.59 -4.54
CA VAL A 900 -28.52 -40.87 -5.14
C VAL A 900 -29.53 -40.63 -6.27
N SER A 901 -30.52 -39.75 -6.07
CA SER A 901 -31.51 -39.48 -7.11
C SER A 901 -30.92 -38.78 -8.34
N LEU A 902 -30.07 -37.77 -8.15
CA LEU A 902 -29.47 -36.99 -9.25
C LEU A 902 -28.42 -37.77 -10.03
N PHE A 903 -27.66 -38.67 -9.38
CA PHE A 903 -26.64 -39.50 -10.03
C PHE A 903 -27.15 -40.89 -10.46
N SER A 904 -28.43 -41.20 -10.28
CA SER A 904 -29.05 -42.43 -10.79
C SER A 904 -28.96 -42.56 -12.33
N ASN A 905 -28.79 -41.43 -13.04
CA ASN A 905 -28.55 -41.41 -14.47
C ASN A 905 -27.16 -41.95 -14.83
N SER A 906 -27.12 -43.17 -15.39
CA SER A 906 -25.88 -43.87 -15.77
C SER A 906 -24.99 -43.07 -16.73
N ASN A 907 -25.57 -42.21 -17.59
CA ASN A 907 -24.78 -41.45 -18.57
C ASN A 907 -23.94 -40.33 -17.93
N LEU A 908 -24.42 -39.68 -16.87
CA LEU A 908 -23.68 -38.60 -16.20
C LEU A 908 -22.43 -39.17 -15.51
N LEU A 909 -22.62 -40.23 -14.70
CA LEU A 909 -21.52 -40.91 -14.03
C LEU A 909 -20.49 -41.45 -15.03
N MET A 910 -20.97 -42.08 -16.11
CA MET A 910 -20.13 -42.56 -17.20
C MET A 910 -19.28 -41.44 -17.80
N ASN A 911 -19.89 -40.31 -18.17
CA ASN A 911 -19.18 -39.19 -18.77
C ASN A 911 -18.14 -38.57 -17.83
N LEU A 912 -18.43 -38.52 -16.51
CA LEU A 912 -17.46 -38.06 -15.50
C LEU A 912 -16.26 -39.00 -15.37
N VAL A 913 -16.50 -40.32 -15.36
CA VAL A 913 -15.41 -41.32 -15.35
C VAL A 913 -14.59 -41.21 -16.63
N GLN A 914 -15.22 -41.09 -17.79
CA GLN A 914 -14.52 -40.91 -19.08
C GLN A 914 -13.72 -39.60 -19.14
N LEU A 915 -14.23 -38.50 -18.58
CA LEU A 915 -13.49 -37.25 -18.46
C LEU A 915 -12.26 -37.41 -17.56
N LEU A 916 -12.42 -38.07 -16.41
CA LEU A 916 -11.31 -38.41 -15.52
C LEU A 916 -10.26 -39.24 -16.26
N GLU A 917 -10.66 -40.32 -16.94
CA GLU A 917 -9.75 -41.15 -17.72
C GLU A 917 -9.00 -40.34 -18.78
N ARG A 918 -9.71 -39.54 -19.59
CA ARG A 918 -9.08 -38.75 -20.64
C ARG A 918 -8.12 -37.72 -20.06
N SER A 919 -8.45 -37.10 -18.93
CA SER A 919 -7.55 -36.14 -18.26
C SER A 919 -6.25 -36.77 -17.74
N ILE A 920 -6.30 -38.01 -17.26
CA ILE A 920 -5.12 -38.79 -16.86
C ILE A 920 -4.24 -39.10 -18.08
N ILE A 921 -4.86 -39.52 -19.19
CA ILE A 921 -4.15 -39.83 -20.44
C ILE A 921 -3.49 -38.58 -21.01
N GLU A 922 -4.21 -37.45 -21.10
CA GLU A 922 -3.63 -36.18 -21.57
C GLU A 922 -2.48 -35.71 -20.69
N GLU A 923 -2.60 -35.79 -19.35
CA GLU A 923 -1.49 -35.43 -18.47
C GLU A 923 -0.26 -36.31 -18.76
N ALA A 924 -0.43 -37.63 -18.89
CA ALA A 924 0.68 -38.54 -19.17
C ALA A 924 1.35 -38.22 -20.52
N ILE A 925 0.56 -37.90 -21.55
CA ILE A 925 1.07 -37.48 -22.86
C ILE A 925 1.86 -36.17 -22.72
N ILE A 926 1.27 -35.13 -22.13
CA ILE A 926 1.89 -33.80 -21.97
C ILE A 926 3.19 -33.93 -21.18
N VAL A 927 3.19 -34.63 -20.05
CA VAL A 927 4.37 -34.81 -19.19
C VAL A 927 5.49 -35.60 -19.88
N SER A 928 5.14 -36.60 -20.69
CA SER A 928 6.14 -37.38 -21.43
C SER A 928 6.77 -36.61 -22.60
N ASN A 929 6.03 -35.67 -23.19
CA ASN A 929 6.36 -35.04 -24.47
C ASN A 929 6.67 -33.54 -24.38
N THR A 930 6.79 -33.00 -23.16
CA THR A 930 7.13 -31.61 -22.90
C THR A 930 8.51 -31.51 -22.24
N PRO A 931 9.37 -30.54 -22.61
CA PRO A 931 10.66 -30.31 -21.94
C PRO A 931 10.53 -30.05 -20.43
N ASP A 932 11.50 -30.54 -19.65
CA ASP A 932 11.47 -30.47 -18.19
C ASP A 932 11.44 -29.02 -17.66
N GLU A 933 12.03 -28.05 -18.37
CA GLU A 933 12.00 -26.64 -18.01
C GLU A 933 10.56 -26.08 -17.99
N VAL A 934 9.78 -26.36 -19.05
CA VAL A 934 8.37 -25.94 -19.13
C VAL A 934 7.57 -26.61 -18.02
N LEU A 935 7.78 -27.92 -17.80
CA LEU A 935 7.06 -28.67 -16.77
C LEU A 935 7.30 -28.14 -15.36
N LYS A 936 8.53 -27.70 -15.05
CA LYS A 936 8.88 -27.05 -13.78
C LYS A 936 8.15 -25.73 -13.61
N MET A 937 8.07 -24.91 -14.66
CA MET A 937 7.41 -23.59 -14.59
C MET A 937 5.89 -23.67 -14.54
N THR A 938 5.28 -24.71 -15.12
CA THR A 938 3.84 -24.94 -15.09
C THR A 938 3.38 -25.81 -13.91
N HIS A 939 4.25 -26.13 -12.95
CA HIS A 939 3.89 -26.93 -11.78
C HIS A 939 3.45 -26.00 -10.63
N ASN A 940 2.18 -26.05 -10.25
CA ASN A 940 1.58 -25.15 -9.26
C ASN A 940 0.56 -25.83 -8.35
N PHE A 941 0.72 -27.13 -8.14
CA PHE A 941 -0.30 -27.96 -7.51
C PHE A 941 0.05 -28.27 -6.06
N PRO A 942 -0.87 -28.06 -5.09
CA PRO A 942 -0.62 -28.47 -3.72
C PRO A 942 -0.53 -29.99 -3.60
N ASN A 943 0.30 -30.50 -2.70
CA ASN A 943 0.42 -31.95 -2.40
C ASN A 943 -0.73 -32.46 -1.49
N ASP A 944 -1.92 -31.92 -1.66
CA ASP A 944 -3.09 -32.30 -0.90
C ASP A 944 -3.82 -33.47 -1.61
N SER A 945 -4.39 -34.39 -0.84
CA SER A 945 -5.08 -35.63 -1.31
C SER A 945 -6.02 -35.38 -2.51
N PRO A 946 -6.27 -36.42 -3.34
CA PRO A 946 -6.14 -36.44 -4.82
C PRO A 946 -6.02 -35.10 -5.57
N PRO A 947 -5.31 -35.08 -6.72
CA PRO A 947 -4.85 -36.23 -7.49
C PRO A 947 -3.45 -36.75 -7.12
N LEU A 948 -3.16 -38.01 -7.49
CA LEU A 948 -1.79 -38.53 -7.46
C LEU A 948 -0.93 -37.75 -8.48
N GLN A 949 0.12 -37.11 -7.99
CA GLN A 949 1.05 -36.37 -8.83
C GLN A 949 2.28 -37.22 -9.15
N ILE A 950 2.48 -37.52 -10.44
CA ILE A 950 3.66 -38.22 -10.95
C ILE A 950 4.61 -37.17 -11.53
N ASN A 951 5.61 -36.79 -10.75
CA ASN A 951 6.59 -35.79 -11.14
C ASN A 951 7.76 -36.44 -11.85
N VAL A 952 8.05 -36.01 -13.08
CA VAL A 952 9.20 -36.50 -13.88
C VAL A 952 10.46 -35.66 -13.65
N CYS A 953 10.31 -34.52 -12.97
CA CYS A 953 11.39 -33.63 -12.54
C CYS A 953 11.05 -33.03 -11.16
N ASP A 954 12.06 -32.51 -10.45
CA ASP A 954 11.85 -31.86 -9.16
C ASP A 954 10.81 -30.73 -9.27
N PRO A 955 9.75 -30.73 -8.43
CA PRO A 955 8.75 -29.66 -8.42
C PRO A 955 9.37 -28.35 -7.94
N SER A 956 8.89 -27.22 -8.47
CA SER A 956 9.36 -25.90 -8.04
C SER A 956 8.77 -25.53 -6.67
N GLU A 957 9.54 -24.86 -5.80
CA GLU A 957 9.05 -24.30 -4.52
C GLU A 957 8.15 -23.06 -4.70
N ILE A 958 7.94 -22.57 -5.94
CA ILE A 958 7.34 -21.27 -6.26
C ILE A 958 5.93 -21.46 -6.84
N LYS A 959 5.01 -20.53 -6.56
CA LYS A 959 3.70 -20.42 -7.25
C LYS A 959 3.88 -20.43 -8.78
N ALA A 960 2.85 -20.87 -9.52
CA ALA A 960 2.82 -20.88 -10.99
C ALA A 960 3.41 -19.60 -11.60
N ASP A 961 4.47 -19.73 -12.40
CA ASP A 961 5.07 -18.58 -13.09
C ASP A 961 4.37 -18.36 -14.42
N THR A 962 3.47 -17.37 -14.52
CA THR A 962 2.74 -17.09 -15.76
C THR A 962 3.53 -16.27 -16.79
N LYS A 963 4.83 -16.04 -16.58
CA LYS A 963 5.66 -15.18 -17.46
C LYS A 963 6.11 -15.83 -18.75
N GLY A 964 5.84 -17.12 -18.95
CA GLY A 964 6.15 -17.78 -20.21
C GLY A 964 5.26 -17.26 -21.34
N THR A 965 5.85 -17.06 -22.53
CA THR A 965 5.16 -16.43 -23.67
C THR A 965 5.03 -17.34 -24.88
N SER A 966 5.67 -18.50 -24.90
CA SER A 966 5.54 -19.48 -25.99
C SER A 966 4.18 -20.19 -25.97
N ALA A 967 3.66 -20.54 -27.15
CA ALA A 967 2.39 -21.27 -27.28
C ALA A 967 2.39 -22.59 -26.51
N LYS A 968 3.52 -23.32 -26.54
CA LYS A 968 3.75 -24.54 -25.77
C LYS A 968 3.56 -24.29 -24.27
N PHE A 969 4.25 -23.31 -23.71
CA PHE A 969 4.14 -22.98 -22.29
C PHE A 969 2.69 -22.68 -21.90
N LYS A 970 2.00 -21.83 -22.67
CA LYS A 970 0.62 -21.42 -22.37
C LYS A 970 -0.37 -22.58 -22.41
N ASN A 971 -0.30 -23.40 -23.46
CA ASN A 971 -1.16 -24.57 -23.60
C ASN A 971 -0.87 -25.60 -22.51
N THR A 972 0.41 -25.88 -22.21
CA THR A 972 0.80 -26.77 -21.11
C THR A 972 0.25 -26.28 -19.78
N LEU A 973 0.36 -24.98 -19.46
CA LEU A 973 -0.14 -24.41 -18.21
C LEU A 973 -1.65 -24.64 -18.06
N GLN A 974 -2.45 -24.16 -19.02
CA GLN A 974 -3.91 -24.25 -18.91
C GLN A 974 -4.44 -25.69 -18.94
N LEU A 975 -3.87 -26.57 -19.76
CA LEU A 975 -4.28 -27.97 -19.86
C LEU A 975 -3.95 -28.77 -18.60
N ARG A 976 -2.72 -28.62 -18.09
CA ARG A 976 -2.30 -29.31 -16.87
C ARG A 976 -3.07 -28.80 -15.67
N THR A 977 -3.32 -27.49 -15.58
CA THR A 977 -4.15 -26.95 -14.51
C THR A 977 -5.58 -27.50 -14.56
N GLY A 978 -6.23 -27.48 -15.73
CA GLY A 978 -7.56 -28.07 -15.86
C GLY A 978 -7.57 -29.58 -15.52
N SER A 979 -6.58 -30.34 -16.01
CA SER A 979 -6.44 -31.77 -15.70
C SER A 979 -6.24 -32.04 -14.22
N TYR A 980 -5.43 -31.24 -13.52
CA TYR A 980 -5.25 -31.36 -12.08
C TYR A 980 -6.59 -31.28 -11.33
N TYR A 981 -7.39 -30.27 -11.65
CA TYR A 981 -8.68 -30.06 -10.98
C TYR A 981 -9.72 -31.13 -11.34
N PHE A 982 -9.79 -31.60 -12.59
CA PHE A 982 -10.62 -32.76 -12.93
C PHE A 982 -10.25 -34.00 -12.11
N ARG A 983 -8.95 -34.29 -12.00
CA ARG A 983 -8.45 -35.44 -11.25
C ARG A 983 -8.55 -35.28 -9.72
N GLY A 984 -8.83 -34.07 -9.22
CA GLY A 984 -9.15 -33.82 -7.80
C GLY A 984 -10.66 -33.87 -7.52
N TYR A 985 -11.44 -33.07 -8.26
CA TYR A 985 -12.88 -32.90 -8.02
C TYR A 985 -13.70 -34.15 -8.37
N ILE A 986 -13.41 -34.83 -9.48
CA ILE A 986 -14.20 -36.00 -9.90
C ILE A 986 -14.08 -37.14 -8.88
N PRO A 987 -12.87 -37.54 -8.42
CA PRO A 987 -12.76 -38.55 -7.36
C PRO A 987 -13.47 -38.18 -6.05
N LEU A 988 -13.44 -36.91 -5.65
CA LEU A 988 -14.15 -36.43 -4.46
C LEU A 988 -15.67 -36.57 -4.61
N ILE A 989 -16.21 -36.23 -5.78
CA ILE A 989 -17.64 -36.41 -6.11
C ILE A 989 -17.98 -37.90 -6.11
N LEU A 990 -17.19 -38.74 -6.80
CA LEU A 990 -17.43 -40.19 -6.86
C LEU A 990 -17.37 -40.85 -5.47
N ALA A 991 -16.41 -40.45 -4.62
CA ALA A 991 -16.32 -40.92 -3.24
C ALA A 991 -17.59 -40.54 -2.43
N SER A 992 -18.09 -39.32 -2.63
CA SER A 992 -19.32 -38.83 -1.98
C SER A 992 -20.58 -39.55 -2.50
N VAL A 993 -20.65 -39.84 -3.80
CA VAL A 993 -21.72 -40.63 -4.43
C VAL A 993 -21.73 -42.06 -3.88
N VAL A 994 -20.57 -42.72 -3.85
CA VAL A 994 -20.43 -44.08 -3.29
C VAL A 994 -20.82 -44.10 -1.83
N ARG A 995 -20.38 -43.12 -1.03
CA ARG A 995 -20.78 -43.01 0.38
C ARG A 995 -22.29 -42.84 0.54
N SER A 996 -22.93 -42.09 -0.36
CA SER A 996 -24.39 -41.88 -0.35
C SER A 996 -25.17 -43.16 -0.65
N CYS A 997 -24.54 -44.15 -1.28
CA CYS A 997 -25.14 -45.46 -1.55
C CYS A 997 -25.02 -46.44 -0.35
N ILE A 998 -24.39 -46.06 0.75
CA ILE A 998 -24.14 -46.92 1.92
C ILE A 998 -25.05 -46.48 3.07
N PRO A 999 -26.15 -47.19 3.34
CA PRO A 999 -27.16 -46.74 4.29
C PRO A 999 -26.73 -46.89 5.76
N LYS A 1000 -27.13 -45.95 6.63
CA LYS A 1000 -27.42 -46.27 8.04
C LYS A 1000 -28.90 -46.68 8.16
N ARG A 1001 -29.25 -47.40 9.23
CA ARG A 1001 -30.58 -48.05 9.43
C ARG A 1001 -31.81 -47.13 9.30
N GLN A 1002 -31.64 -45.80 9.30
CA GLN A 1002 -32.72 -44.81 9.28
C GLN A 1002 -32.82 -44.00 7.97
N ASP A 1003 -31.91 -44.19 7.00
CA ASP A 1003 -31.67 -43.21 5.93
C ASP A 1003 -32.50 -43.42 4.64
N HIS A 1004 -33.18 -44.56 4.47
CA HIS A 1004 -34.06 -44.80 3.30
C HIS A 1004 -35.36 -45.50 3.71
N ALA A 1005 -36.44 -44.73 3.81
CA ALA A 1005 -37.79 -45.24 4.01
C ALA A 1005 -38.42 -45.81 2.71
N GLU A 1006 -37.93 -45.39 1.54
CA GLU A 1006 -38.50 -45.72 0.23
C GLU A 1006 -37.65 -46.76 -0.55
N GLY A 1007 -38.32 -47.64 -1.32
CA GLY A 1007 -37.68 -48.74 -2.05
C GLY A 1007 -36.85 -48.31 -3.28
N GLN A 1008 -37.27 -47.25 -3.98
CA GLN A 1008 -36.63 -46.79 -5.22
C GLN A 1008 -35.19 -46.32 -5.00
N ALA A 1009 -34.94 -45.50 -3.97
CA ALA A 1009 -33.60 -45.00 -3.65
C ALA A 1009 -32.56 -46.11 -3.39
N ARG A 1010 -33.00 -47.27 -2.87
CA ARG A 1010 -32.12 -48.43 -2.66
C ARG A 1010 -31.76 -49.11 -3.98
N GLN A 1011 -32.69 -49.15 -4.92
CA GLN A 1011 -32.45 -49.69 -6.26
C GLN A 1011 -31.46 -48.80 -7.01
N ASP A 1012 -31.69 -47.49 -7.00
CA ASP A 1012 -30.82 -46.50 -7.65
C ASP A 1012 -29.39 -46.56 -7.07
N ALA A 1013 -29.26 -46.65 -5.74
CA ALA A 1013 -27.96 -46.80 -5.08
C ALA A 1013 -27.20 -48.07 -5.51
N VAL A 1014 -27.89 -49.20 -5.68
CA VAL A 1014 -27.27 -50.45 -6.16
C VAL A 1014 -26.86 -50.31 -7.62
N GLU A 1015 -27.70 -49.70 -8.46
CA GLU A 1015 -27.40 -49.48 -9.89
C GLU A 1015 -26.17 -48.58 -10.08
N ILE A 1016 -26.07 -47.49 -9.30
CA ILE A 1016 -24.89 -46.62 -9.26
C ILE A 1016 -23.62 -47.41 -8.92
N LEU A 1017 -23.66 -48.21 -7.84
CA LEU A 1017 -22.49 -48.99 -7.40
C LEU A 1017 -22.07 -50.04 -8.43
N LEU A 1018 -23.03 -50.72 -9.07
CA LEU A 1018 -22.76 -51.71 -10.11
C LEU A 1018 -22.18 -51.06 -11.36
N SER A 1019 -22.74 -49.92 -11.79
CA SER A 1019 -22.25 -49.16 -12.94
C SER A 1019 -20.81 -48.69 -12.71
N LEU A 1020 -20.52 -48.07 -11.56
CA LEU A 1020 -19.17 -47.63 -11.23
C LEU A 1020 -18.19 -48.81 -11.13
N GLY A 1021 -18.60 -49.91 -10.49
CA GLY A 1021 -17.75 -51.10 -10.38
C GLY A 1021 -17.37 -51.69 -11.73
N LYS A 1022 -18.30 -51.67 -12.70
CA LYS A 1022 -18.05 -52.07 -14.08
C LYS A 1022 -17.07 -51.11 -14.76
N GLU A 1023 -17.35 -49.80 -14.73
CA GLU A 1023 -16.49 -48.82 -15.39
C GLU A 1023 -15.06 -48.88 -14.88
N PHE A 1024 -14.84 -48.88 -13.56
CA PHE A 1024 -13.48 -48.97 -13.00
C PHE A 1024 -12.78 -50.29 -13.36
N THR A 1025 -13.52 -51.39 -13.55
CA THR A 1025 -12.95 -52.66 -14.03
C THR A 1025 -12.52 -52.56 -15.49
N ASP A 1026 -13.33 -51.94 -16.33
CA ASP A 1026 -13.02 -51.70 -17.74
C ASP A 1026 -11.83 -50.73 -17.86
N SER A 1027 -11.77 -49.69 -17.03
CA SER A 1027 -10.64 -48.74 -16.96
C SER A 1027 -9.34 -49.45 -16.62
N ILE A 1028 -9.28 -50.19 -15.51
CA ILE A 1028 -8.00 -50.81 -15.06
C ILE A 1028 -7.50 -51.90 -16.02
N GLY A 1029 -8.39 -52.48 -16.84
CA GLY A 1029 -8.05 -53.45 -17.88
C GLY A 1029 -7.60 -52.84 -19.21
N ARG A 1030 -7.63 -51.51 -19.36
CA ARG A 1030 -7.30 -50.82 -20.61
C ARG A 1030 -5.83 -51.02 -20.99
N LYS A 1031 -5.59 -51.30 -22.28
CA LYS A 1031 -4.26 -51.48 -22.87
C LYS A 1031 -3.82 -50.27 -23.68
N PHE A 1032 -2.52 -49.99 -23.65
CA PHE A 1032 -1.86 -48.91 -24.37
C PHE A 1032 -0.63 -49.48 -25.12
N ASN A 1033 -0.21 -48.83 -26.19
CA ASN A 1033 1.00 -49.17 -26.92
C ASN A 1033 2.24 -48.64 -26.19
N ASN A 1034 2.15 -47.46 -25.56
CA ASN A 1034 3.22 -46.89 -24.75
C ASN A 1034 3.15 -47.38 -23.29
N SER A 1035 4.23 -48.01 -22.81
CA SER A 1035 4.28 -48.57 -21.45
C SER A 1035 4.18 -47.52 -20.35
N TYR A 1036 4.72 -46.30 -20.56
CA TYR A 1036 4.61 -45.21 -19.58
C TYR A 1036 3.16 -44.73 -19.44
N TYR A 1037 2.41 -44.66 -20.55
CA TYR A 1037 1.00 -44.28 -20.52
C TYR A 1037 0.17 -45.34 -19.80
N GLU A 1038 0.42 -46.63 -20.07
CA GLU A 1038 -0.23 -47.74 -19.35
C GLU A 1038 0.06 -47.68 -17.85
N GLU A 1039 1.33 -47.51 -17.47
CA GLU A 1039 1.80 -47.43 -16.08
C GLU A 1039 1.16 -46.26 -15.32
N SER A 1040 1.25 -45.06 -15.89
CA SER A 1040 0.70 -43.84 -15.30
C SER A 1040 -0.83 -43.91 -15.17
N PHE A 1041 -1.51 -44.41 -16.19
CA PHE A 1041 -2.96 -44.52 -16.20
C PHE A 1041 -3.46 -45.50 -15.14
N ILE A 1042 -2.91 -46.71 -15.10
CA ILE A 1042 -3.28 -47.75 -14.13
C ILE A 1042 -3.03 -47.27 -12.71
N LEU A 1043 -1.89 -46.62 -12.45
CA LEU A 1043 -1.55 -46.13 -11.12
C LEU A 1043 -2.54 -45.06 -10.65
N ASN A 1044 -2.94 -44.12 -11.52
CA ASN A 1044 -3.94 -43.12 -11.20
C ASN A 1044 -5.33 -43.75 -10.96
N ILE A 1045 -5.77 -44.68 -11.81
CA ILE A 1045 -7.07 -45.36 -11.65
C ILE A 1045 -7.10 -46.19 -10.36
N ALA A 1046 -6.02 -46.92 -10.05
CA ALA A 1046 -5.91 -47.67 -8.80
C ALA A 1046 -5.91 -46.75 -7.58
N TYR A 1047 -5.20 -45.62 -7.64
CA TYR A 1047 -5.20 -44.62 -6.58
C TYR A 1047 -6.59 -44.01 -6.35
N VAL A 1048 -7.31 -43.65 -7.42
CA VAL A 1048 -8.68 -43.13 -7.34
C VAL A 1048 -9.62 -44.19 -6.76
N ALA A 1049 -9.56 -45.44 -7.23
CA ALA A 1049 -10.36 -46.52 -6.68
C ALA A 1049 -10.07 -46.75 -5.19
N LEU A 1050 -8.79 -46.71 -4.78
CA LEU A 1050 -8.39 -46.81 -3.38
C LEU A 1050 -8.92 -45.64 -2.55
N TYR A 1051 -8.84 -44.41 -3.07
CA TYR A 1051 -9.37 -43.23 -2.41
C TYR A 1051 -10.90 -43.35 -2.19
N ILE A 1052 -11.63 -43.81 -3.20
CA ILE A 1052 -13.09 -44.03 -3.08
C ILE A 1052 -13.38 -45.15 -2.06
N LEU A 1053 -12.57 -46.22 -2.03
CA LEU A 1053 -12.74 -47.36 -1.13
C LEU A 1053 -12.42 -47.05 0.33
N ASN A 1054 -11.43 -46.20 0.59
CA ASN A 1054 -10.86 -45.97 1.91
C ASN A 1054 -10.88 -44.48 2.27
N GLN A 1055 -11.80 -44.11 3.16
CA GLN A 1055 -11.92 -42.74 3.67
C GLN A 1055 -11.61 -42.70 5.17
N LYS A 1056 -10.80 -41.72 5.58
CA LYS A 1056 -10.45 -41.51 7.00
C LYS A 1056 -11.60 -40.80 7.72
N GLU A 1057 -12.37 -41.54 8.51
CA GLU A 1057 -13.42 -40.95 9.35
C GLU A 1057 -12.99 -40.94 10.81
N ARG A 1058 -12.84 -39.75 11.41
CA ARG A 1058 -12.59 -39.54 12.86
C ARG A 1058 -11.60 -40.56 13.48
N SER A 1059 -10.40 -40.70 12.90
CA SER A 1059 -9.29 -41.58 13.33
C SER A 1059 -9.43 -43.10 13.07
N LYS A 1060 -10.41 -43.56 12.29
CA LYS A 1060 -10.48 -44.94 11.79
C LYS A 1060 -10.64 -44.99 10.27
N ASP A 1061 -9.84 -45.83 9.62
CA ASP A 1061 -10.00 -46.15 8.20
C ASP A 1061 -11.27 -46.99 8.04
N GLN A 1062 -12.26 -46.47 7.31
CA GLN A 1062 -13.50 -47.20 7.00
C GLN A 1062 -13.49 -47.62 5.54
N VAL A 1063 -13.57 -48.93 5.30
CA VAL A 1063 -13.70 -49.51 3.97
C VAL A 1063 -15.17 -49.52 3.56
N TYR A 1064 -15.48 -48.98 2.39
CA TYR A 1064 -16.83 -48.99 1.82
C TYR A 1064 -17.17 -50.33 1.17
N THR A 1065 -17.58 -51.29 2.02
CA THR A 1065 -17.84 -52.69 1.66
C THR A 1065 -18.77 -52.88 0.44
N PRO A 1066 -19.89 -52.16 0.26
CA PRO A 1066 -20.76 -52.36 -0.92
C PRO A 1066 -20.05 -52.06 -2.24
N PHE A 1067 -19.22 -51.02 -2.30
CA PHE A 1067 -18.43 -50.71 -3.50
C PHE A 1067 -17.31 -51.74 -3.71
N ALA A 1068 -16.66 -52.18 -2.63
CA ALA A 1068 -15.68 -53.27 -2.70
C ALA A 1068 -16.29 -54.57 -3.26
N ILE A 1069 -17.52 -54.91 -2.86
CA ILE A 1069 -18.27 -56.05 -3.41
C ILE A 1069 -18.55 -55.85 -4.91
N SER A 1070 -18.98 -54.65 -5.32
CA SER A 1070 -19.22 -54.35 -6.73
C SER A 1070 -17.95 -54.51 -7.58
N LEU A 1071 -16.81 -53.98 -7.13
CA LEU A 1071 -15.51 -54.16 -7.78
C LEU A 1071 -15.11 -55.64 -7.86
N LEU A 1072 -15.33 -56.40 -6.78
CA LEU A 1072 -15.06 -57.83 -6.76
C LEU A 1072 -15.93 -58.61 -7.76
N GLN A 1073 -17.22 -58.30 -7.83
CA GLN A 1073 -18.18 -58.95 -8.74
C GLN A 1073 -17.85 -58.68 -10.20
N ASN A 1074 -17.39 -57.47 -10.53
CA ASN A 1074 -16.96 -57.12 -11.88
C ASN A 1074 -15.58 -57.67 -12.24
N GLY A 1075 -14.77 -58.08 -11.25
CA GLY A 1075 -13.45 -58.69 -11.48
C GLY A 1075 -12.27 -57.72 -11.40
N PHE A 1076 -12.49 -56.49 -10.92
CA PHE A 1076 -11.48 -55.44 -10.75
C PHE A 1076 -10.19 -55.95 -10.10
N PHE A 1077 -10.31 -56.64 -8.95
CA PHE A 1077 -9.14 -57.09 -8.19
C PHE A 1077 -8.29 -58.14 -8.92
N LYS A 1078 -8.89 -58.97 -9.79
CA LYS A 1078 -8.14 -59.94 -10.60
C LYS A 1078 -7.32 -59.23 -11.67
N VAL A 1079 -7.91 -58.22 -12.30
CA VAL A 1079 -7.23 -57.39 -13.31
C VAL A 1079 -6.12 -56.56 -12.65
N ALA A 1080 -6.42 -55.98 -11.49
CA ALA A 1080 -5.46 -55.24 -10.67
C ALA A 1080 -4.29 -56.12 -10.20
N GLU A 1081 -4.56 -57.35 -9.73
CA GLU A 1081 -3.53 -58.31 -9.29
C GLU A 1081 -2.58 -58.69 -10.43
N ALA A 1082 -3.12 -59.08 -11.59
CA ALA A 1082 -2.31 -59.42 -12.76
C ALA A 1082 -1.38 -58.25 -13.17
N THR A 1083 -1.90 -57.03 -13.04
CA THR A 1083 -1.20 -55.80 -13.34
C THR A 1083 -0.13 -55.46 -12.29
N CYS A 1084 -0.44 -55.58 -11.01
CA CYS A 1084 0.50 -55.38 -9.89
C CYS A 1084 1.64 -56.40 -9.92
N ILE A 1085 1.38 -57.67 -10.25
CA ILE A 1085 2.42 -58.69 -10.40
C ILE A 1085 3.36 -58.33 -11.57
N SER A 1086 2.80 -57.84 -12.69
CA SER A 1086 3.59 -57.37 -13.83
C SER A 1086 4.48 -56.17 -13.49
N TYR A 1087 4.08 -55.30 -12.56
CA TYR A 1087 4.88 -54.15 -12.13
C TYR A 1087 5.84 -54.47 -10.98
N GLY A 1088 5.46 -55.33 -10.04
CA GLY A 1088 6.34 -55.80 -8.96
C GLY A 1088 7.58 -56.51 -9.51
N THR A 1089 7.40 -57.34 -10.55
CA THR A 1089 8.52 -57.97 -11.28
C THR A 1089 9.42 -56.97 -12.00
N LYS A 1090 8.88 -55.86 -12.51
CA LYS A 1090 9.69 -54.74 -13.06
C LYS A 1090 10.45 -53.99 -11.97
N CYS A 1091 9.83 -53.70 -10.82
CA CYS A 1091 10.49 -53.02 -9.69
C CYS A 1091 11.64 -53.84 -9.08
N GLU A 1092 11.49 -55.17 -8.98
CA GLU A 1092 12.58 -56.07 -8.58
C GLU A 1092 13.74 -56.04 -9.58
N SER A 1093 13.47 -55.86 -10.88
CA SER A 1093 14.50 -55.69 -11.92
C SER A 1093 15.20 -54.32 -11.91
N TRP A 1094 14.55 -53.29 -11.34
CA TRP A 1094 15.11 -51.93 -11.22
C TRP A 1094 15.89 -51.70 -9.93
N THR A 1095 15.61 -52.45 -8.86
CA THR A 1095 16.39 -52.42 -7.62
C THR A 1095 17.63 -53.33 -7.66
N SER A 1096 17.75 -54.15 -8.70
CA SER A 1096 18.89 -55.04 -8.96
C SER A 1096 19.87 -54.52 -10.03
N ASN A 1097 19.61 -53.34 -10.60
CA ASN A 1097 20.54 -52.51 -11.36
C ASN A 1097 20.80 -51.20 -10.60
#